data_AF-A0A1M6MW99-F1
#
_entry.id   AF-A0A1M6MW99-F1
#
_cell.length_a   1.000
_cell.length_b   1.000
_cell.length_c   1.000
_cell.angle_alpha   90.00
_cell.angle_beta   90.00
_cell.angle_gamma   90.00
#
_symmetry.space_group_name_H-M   'P 1'
#
loop_
_entity.id
_entity.type
_entity.pdbx_description
1 polymer ?
#
loop_
_entity_poly.entity_id
_entity_poly.type
_entity_poly.pdbx_seq_one_letter_code
_entity_poly.pdbx_strand_id
1 'polypeptide(L)'
;MNLAAELDINTDLDEEIEGLFKDLGEDDAVEHMVIPDMPGLSETLHNEEQRMDVYRVHLVDFTRQVSSFLGASLSGGFRATEAAVTRLVERLSALHELGDHVGKVLIRHRGRGLEGEGANSAKYDYTVCFGALKLDIPLLKDAEKRLGQPAEHATVDFRNALKTMGSYGIHTLYASTLPHDAQARQMLRLCLNVLADYLRMFQEGKNLKYEGIDPWQGLPVVLNPAGFPDPNLTCLAAVNGLKPRTVSRLVDKIGSLMLDVGPGHPLKQYASVYDAVFGFEKLSDVLVRPPMEINNARWLINEHESQPLSDSQARLVRFLAREFPNGSQAPGKLVDSLYATDFGCVNCFHLMDRMTLASDLLKAMGKAAPHRKNQVDFSLENLEMEVLGNLEKGLARVSEPVLKNLCVSNDALVARQPECDEVRACVDERILDLVSFFHHRSQTKKKMESLPFAVNEFDRSDYQTIARDFGSTVDEAKDLVRIFKLCFDDGGHFIRPVFEENIPALARYQDHVFEFLWHYLQNSMHREDRIAFLNALQVLIDRMNQPQKALTVLLEDFIHDPETIQFHDRNALMLCSVLMRTFNKELHKDTEYTPQEVLKVKAGLDQRAVIHAREFLDANRERFFVKIRTIHTLLKQALGKYKVKGRPPTRYLLILEWEAYILLSLVGGAAAETVVGSALGEYGNPDSEIYHLPRSNQALLWLLLLLQVVAQGAARFGRPADAVLLSQIKNREEFFVALGGGERARKQIRNLVRQLKRNFK
;
A
#
# COMPACT_ATOMS: atom_id res chain seq x y z
N MET A 1 -24.29 26.15 -23.97
CA MET A 1 -25.16 26.72 -25.02
C MET A 1 -25.44 25.60 -26.01
N ASN A 2 -26.72 25.32 -26.23
CA ASN A 2 -27.29 24.12 -26.87
C ASN A 2 -26.86 23.88 -28.31
N LEU A 3 -26.83 22.59 -28.69
CA LEU A 3 -27.66 22.08 -29.80
C LEU A 3 -27.87 20.57 -29.63
N ALA A 4 -29.07 20.23 -29.15
CA ALA A 4 -29.75 18.97 -29.42
C ALA A 4 -30.73 19.23 -30.58
N ALA A 5 -30.96 18.19 -31.39
CA ALA A 5 -31.88 18.02 -32.54
C ALA A 5 -31.06 17.60 -33.77
N GLU A 6 -31.36 16.59 -34.57
CA GLU A 6 -32.49 15.67 -34.70
C GLU A 6 -31.94 14.54 -35.58
N LEU A 7 -32.01 13.28 -35.13
CA LEU A 7 -31.93 12.11 -36.03
C LEU A 7 -32.93 11.09 -35.51
N ASP A 8 -34.17 11.35 -35.89
CA ASP A 8 -35.28 10.42 -35.90
C ASP A 8 -35.11 9.51 -37.13
N ILE A 9 -34.79 8.24 -36.90
CA ILE A 9 -35.01 7.19 -37.90
C ILE A 9 -35.63 6.00 -37.16
N ASN A 10 -36.93 6.13 -36.95
CA ASN A 10 -37.86 5.02 -36.90
C ASN A 10 -37.90 4.42 -38.33
N THR A 11 -37.22 3.30 -38.55
CA THR A 11 -37.45 2.45 -39.73
C THR A 11 -37.79 1.07 -39.24
N ASP A 12 -38.99 0.64 -39.61
CA ASP A 12 -39.57 -0.68 -39.43
C ASP A 12 -38.53 -1.79 -39.67
N LEU A 13 -38.40 -2.68 -38.68
CA LEU A 13 -37.74 -3.96 -38.87
C LEU A 13 -38.70 -4.84 -39.68
N ASP A 14 -38.26 -5.21 -40.88
CA ASP A 14 -38.99 -5.99 -41.88
C ASP A 14 -39.71 -7.22 -41.30
N GLU A 15 -40.98 -7.41 -41.71
CA GLU A 15 -41.78 -8.63 -41.46
C GLU A 15 -41.09 -9.92 -41.96
N GLU A 16 -40.08 -9.81 -42.83
CA GLU A 16 -39.22 -10.93 -43.24
C GLU A 16 -38.33 -11.46 -42.10
N ILE A 17 -37.91 -10.62 -41.15
CA ILE A 17 -37.08 -11.05 -40.01
C ILE A 17 -37.93 -11.77 -38.96
N GLU A 18 -39.15 -11.32 -38.71
CA GLU A 18 -40.10 -12.05 -37.84
C GLU A 18 -40.60 -13.36 -38.49
N GLY A 19 -40.67 -13.41 -39.83
CA GLY A 19 -40.93 -14.65 -40.58
C GLY A 19 -39.80 -15.68 -40.44
N LEU A 20 -38.53 -15.24 -40.53
CA LEU A 20 -37.36 -16.10 -40.34
C LEU A 20 -37.26 -16.70 -38.93
N PHE A 21 -37.74 -16.00 -37.90
CA PHE A 21 -37.82 -16.52 -36.53
C PHE A 21 -38.96 -17.53 -36.31
N LYS A 22 -39.99 -17.52 -37.16
CA LYS A 22 -41.11 -18.46 -37.10
C LYS A 22 -40.87 -19.75 -37.89
N ASP A 23 -40.08 -19.68 -38.97
CA ASP A 23 -39.72 -20.83 -39.80
C ASP A 23 -38.57 -21.66 -39.21
N LEU A 24 -37.80 -21.11 -38.25
CA LEU A 24 -36.85 -21.86 -37.42
C LEU A 24 -37.56 -22.49 -36.21
N GLY A 25 -38.55 -23.31 -36.53
CA GLY A 25 -39.44 -23.99 -35.61
C GLY A 25 -38.74 -24.66 -34.42
N GLU A 26 -39.45 -24.57 -33.31
CA GLU A 26 -39.38 -25.43 -32.13
C GLU A 26 -39.05 -26.88 -32.50
N ASP A 27 -37.91 -27.38 -32.05
CA ASP A 27 -37.75 -28.77 -31.60
C ASP A 27 -36.43 -28.92 -30.80
N ASP A 28 -36.60 -29.26 -29.52
CA ASP A 28 -35.69 -30.02 -28.65
C ASP A 28 -34.18 -29.91 -28.88
N ALA A 29 -33.60 -28.78 -28.50
CA ALA A 29 -32.23 -28.72 -27.99
C ALA A 29 -32.08 -27.52 -27.05
N VAL A 30 -32.49 -27.69 -25.79
CA VAL A 30 -31.85 -26.94 -24.71
C VAL A 30 -30.40 -27.38 -24.73
N GLU A 31 -29.56 -26.66 -25.49
CA GLU A 31 -28.13 -26.67 -25.26
C GLU A 31 -27.95 -26.34 -23.79
N HIS A 32 -27.63 -27.38 -23.02
CA HIS A 32 -27.01 -27.24 -21.72
C HIS A 32 -25.79 -26.36 -21.92
N MET A 33 -25.97 -25.05 -21.79
CA MET A 33 -24.89 -24.10 -21.63
C MET A 33 -24.19 -24.56 -20.35
N VAL A 34 -23.14 -25.36 -20.53
CA VAL A 34 -22.34 -25.93 -19.44
C VAL A 34 -21.89 -24.75 -18.61
N ILE A 35 -22.46 -24.68 -17.42
CA ILE A 35 -22.22 -23.66 -16.42
C ILE A 35 -20.73 -23.77 -16.07
N PRO A 36 -19.91 -22.71 -16.20
CA PRO A 36 -18.63 -22.71 -15.54
C PRO A 36 -18.92 -22.82 -14.05
N ASP A 37 -18.49 -23.90 -13.42
CA ASP A 37 -18.54 -24.06 -11.98
C ASP A 37 -17.68 -22.93 -11.39
N MET A 38 -18.33 -21.86 -10.93
CA MET A 38 -17.60 -20.69 -10.44
C MET A 38 -17.10 -21.02 -9.02
N PRO A 39 -15.79 -20.96 -8.77
CA PRO A 39 -15.23 -21.26 -7.47
C PRO A 39 -15.82 -20.36 -6.37
N GLY A 40 -15.93 -20.87 -5.14
CA GLY A 40 -16.45 -20.08 -4.00
C GLY A 40 -15.60 -18.84 -3.69
N LEU A 41 -16.05 -17.94 -2.80
CA LEU A 41 -15.34 -16.68 -2.50
C LEU A 41 -13.90 -16.93 -2.07
N SER A 42 -13.69 -17.83 -1.10
CA SER A 42 -12.35 -18.16 -0.60
C SER A 42 -11.44 -18.70 -1.70
N GLU A 43 -11.98 -19.50 -2.61
CA GLU A 43 -11.22 -20.12 -3.70
C GLU A 43 -10.91 -19.09 -4.79
N THR A 44 -11.86 -18.24 -5.17
CA THR A 44 -11.61 -17.14 -6.12
C THR A 44 -10.52 -16.19 -5.62
N LEU A 45 -10.59 -15.77 -4.34
CA LEU A 45 -9.55 -14.91 -3.75
C LEU A 45 -8.21 -15.64 -3.62
N HIS A 46 -8.21 -16.95 -3.38
CA HIS A 46 -7.00 -17.76 -3.40
C HIS A 46 -6.40 -17.89 -4.82
N ASN A 47 -7.24 -18.06 -5.84
CA ASN A 47 -6.81 -18.12 -7.24
C ASN A 47 -6.23 -16.80 -7.71
N GLU A 48 -6.78 -15.66 -7.26
CA GLU A 48 -6.18 -14.34 -7.50
C GLU A 48 -4.81 -14.20 -6.81
N GLU A 49 -4.66 -14.72 -5.58
CA GLU A 49 -3.36 -14.79 -4.91
C GLU A 49 -2.35 -15.66 -5.68
N GLN A 50 -2.77 -16.84 -6.16
CA GLN A 50 -1.93 -17.71 -7.00
C GLN A 50 -1.57 -17.04 -8.34
N ARG A 51 -2.51 -16.33 -8.97
CA ARG A 51 -2.24 -15.55 -10.19
C ARG A 51 -1.17 -14.48 -9.94
N MET A 52 -1.25 -13.77 -8.81
CA MET A 52 -0.21 -12.82 -8.41
C MET A 52 1.13 -13.53 -8.13
N ASP A 53 1.13 -14.74 -7.56
CA ASP A 53 2.35 -15.54 -7.38
C ASP A 53 2.99 -15.97 -8.71
N VAL A 54 2.20 -16.32 -9.72
CA VAL A 54 2.73 -16.58 -11.07
C VAL A 54 3.42 -15.34 -11.64
N TYR A 55 2.85 -14.14 -11.44
CA TYR A 55 3.50 -12.89 -11.84
C TYR A 55 4.80 -12.64 -11.06
N ARG A 56 4.86 -13.02 -9.78
CA ARG A 56 6.11 -12.96 -9.00
C ARG A 56 7.19 -13.85 -9.58
N VAL A 57 6.86 -15.07 -10.03
CA VAL A 57 7.82 -15.96 -10.72
C VAL A 57 8.38 -15.29 -11.99
N HIS A 58 7.54 -14.60 -12.77
CA HIS A 58 8.03 -13.82 -13.91
C HIS A 58 8.96 -12.66 -13.52
N LEU A 59 8.74 -12.02 -12.37
CA LEU A 59 9.65 -11.01 -11.83
C LEU A 59 10.97 -11.60 -11.32
N VAL A 60 10.96 -12.82 -10.77
CA VAL A 60 12.17 -13.57 -10.42
C VAL A 60 13.00 -13.81 -11.68
N ASP A 61 12.38 -14.28 -12.76
CA ASP A 61 13.04 -14.48 -14.04
C ASP A 61 13.61 -13.19 -14.63
N PHE A 62 12.85 -12.08 -14.56
CA PHE A 62 13.36 -10.77 -14.96
C PHE A 62 14.60 -10.37 -14.16
N THR A 63 14.56 -10.52 -12.83
CA THR A 63 15.69 -10.20 -11.94
C THR A 63 16.91 -11.09 -12.26
N ARG A 64 16.67 -12.35 -12.61
CA ARG A 64 17.72 -13.28 -13.06
C ARG A 64 18.34 -12.85 -14.40
N GLN A 65 17.54 -12.39 -15.37
CA GLN A 65 18.08 -11.87 -16.64
C GLN A 65 18.86 -10.57 -16.44
N VAL A 66 18.42 -9.69 -15.55
CA VAL A 66 19.19 -8.52 -15.12
C VAL A 66 20.54 -8.94 -14.54
N SER A 67 20.55 -9.88 -13.60
CA SER A 67 21.79 -10.41 -13.01
C SER A 67 22.72 -11.03 -14.08
N SER A 68 22.16 -11.80 -15.02
CA SER A 68 22.92 -12.37 -16.15
C SER A 68 23.51 -11.28 -17.04
N PHE A 69 22.76 -10.21 -17.33
CA PHE A 69 23.25 -9.06 -18.08
C PHE A 69 24.38 -8.33 -17.36
N LEU A 70 24.24 -8.08 -16.05
CA LEU A 70 25.29 -7.44 -15.26
C LEU A 70 26.57 -8.28 -15.25
N GLY A 71 26.44 -9.59 -15.01
CA GLY A 71 27.58 -10.52 -15.07
C GLY A 71 28.24 -10.54 -16.45
N ALA A 72 27.44 -10.67 -17.52
CA ALA A 72 27.96 -10.68 -18.89
C ALA A 72 28.59 -9.35 -19.33
N SER A 73 28.14 -8.22 -18.78
CA SER A 73 28.71 -6.91 -19.06
C SER A 73 30.09 -6.72 -18.42
N LEU A 74 30.29 -7.31 -17.25
CA LEU A 74 31.46 -7.08 -16.40
C LEU A 74 32.56 -8.14 -16.57
N SER A 75 32.20 -9.41 -16.78
CA SER A 75 33.16 -10.51 -16.94
C SER A 75 32.98 -11.31 -18.23
N GLY A 76 31.93 -11.02 -19.01
CA GLY A 76 31.66 -11.68 -20.28
C GLY A 76 32.30 -10.98 -21.47
N GLY A 77 32.47 -11.73 -22.57
CA GLY A 77 32.81 -11.15 -23.87
C GLY A 77 31.59 -10.59 -24.59
N PHE A 78 31.81 -9.80 -25.65
CA PHE A 78 30.77 -9.14 -26.45
C PHE A 78 29.58 -10.04 -26.82
N ARG A 79 29.84 -11.29 -27.26
CA ARG A 79 28.78 -12.25 -27.61
C ARG A 79 27.90 -12.65 -26.43
N ALA A 80 28.48 -12.78 -25.23
CA ALA A 80 27.74 -13.12 -24.03
C ALA A 80 26.86 -11.93 -23.58
N THR A 81 27.40 -10.70 -23.69
CA THR A 81 26.65 -9.46 -23.43
C THR A 81 25.46 -9.34 -24.39
N GLU A 82 25.67 -9.48 -25.70
CA GLU A 82 24.61 -9.35 -26.71
C GLU A 82 23.49 -10.39 -26.53
N ALA A 83 23.86 -11.62 -26.17
CA ALA A 83 22.88 -12.67 -25.85
C ALA A 83 22.07 -12.31 -24.58
N ALA A 84 22.71 -11.73 -23.56
CA ALA A 84 22.02 -11.28 -22.35
C ALA A 84 21.09 -10.09 -22.62
N VAL A 85 21.52 -9.15 -23.46
CA VAL A 85 20.70 -8.01 -23.93
C VAL A 85 19.43 -8.50 -24.63
N THR A 86 19.58 -9.45 -25.55
CA THR A 86 18.43 -10.02 -26.28
C THR A 86 17.42 -10.68 -25.34
N ARG A 87 17.89 -11.52 -24.39
CA ARG A 87 17.00 -12.15 -23.40
C ARG A 87 16.29 -11.12 -22.51
N LEU A 88 16.97 -10.05 -22.11
CA LEU A 88 16.38 -9.03 -21.25
C LEU A 88 15.30 -8.22 -21.99
N VAL A 89 15.51 -7.90 -23.28
CA VAL A 89 14.52 -7.22 -24.14
C VAL A 89 13.28 -8.09 -24.33
N GLU A 90 13.46 -9.39 -24.59
CA GLU A 90 12.35 -10.35 -24.71
C GLU A 90 11.57 -10.46 -23.40
N ARG A 91 12.26 -10.54 -22.26
CA ARG A 91 11.63 -10.64 -20.93
C ARG A 91 10.83 -9.40 -20.56
N LEU A 92 11.32 -8.19 -20.89
CA LEU A 92 10.58 -6.94 -20.69
C LEU A 92 9.36 -6.83 -21.62
N SER A 93 9.44 -7.40 -22.83
CA SER A 93 8.27 -7.52 -23.72
C SER A 93 7.22 -8.47 -23.13
N ALA A 94 7.63 -9.64 -22.64
CA ALA A 94 6.72 -10.60 -22.03
C ALA A 94 6.06 -10.08 -20.74
N LEU A 95 6.76 -9.26 -19.95
CA LEU A 95 6.16 -8.60 -18.80
C LEU A 95 5.09 -7.57 -19.19
N HIS A 96 5.21 -6.93 -20.36
CA HIS A 96 4.20 -6.00 -20.85
C HIS A 96 2.85 -6.69 -21.14
N GLU A 97 2.89 -7.95 -21.58
CA GLU A 97 1.70 -8.73 -21.92
C GLU A 97 0.89 -9.21 -20.70
N LEU A 98 1.44 -9.17 -19.48
CA LEU A 98 0.80 -9.73 -18.29
C LEU A 98 -0.45 -8.98 -17.80
N GLY A 99 -0.78 -7.81 -18.36
CA GLY A 99 -1.99 -7.03 -18.07
C GLY A 99 -2.05 -6.43 -16.65
N ASP A 100 -2.89 -5.41 -16.44
CA ASP A 100 -3.23 -4.77 -15.14
C ASP A 100 -2.14 -3.97 -14.39
N HIS A 101 -0.89 -3.98 -14.84
CA HIS A 101 0.22 -3.28 -14.17
C HIS A 101 0.75 -2.10 -15.02
N VAL A 102 1.27 -1.05 -14.38
CA VAL A 102 1.68 0.24 -14.99
C VAL A 102 2.91 0.12 -15.93
N GLY A 103 3.20 -1.07 -16.44
CA GLY A 103 4.22 -1.30 -17.44
C GLY A 103 5.63 -0.90 -17.00
N LYS A 104 5.93 -0.97 -15.70
CA LYS A 104 7.19 -0.50 -15.09
C LYS A 104 7.59 -1.42 -13.96
N VAL A 105 8.87 -1.79 -13.92
CA VAL A 105 9.48 -2.59 -12.86
C VAL A 105 10.50 -1.74 -12.11
N LEU A 106 10.44 -1.75 -10.78
CA LEU A 106 11.40 -1.11 -9.90
C LEU A 106 12.01 -2.15 -8.96
N ILE A 107 13.33 -2.30 -8.97
CA ILE A 107 14.10 -3.08 -7.99
C ILE A 107 14.80 -2.08 -7.06
N ARG A 108 14.61 -2.22 -5.74
CA ARG A 108 15.16 -1.31 -4.72
C ARG A 108 15.82 -2.08 -3.59
N HIS A 109 17.06 -1.73 -3.26
CA HIS A 109 17.78 -2.24 -2.09
C HIS A 109 17.22 -1.63 -0.80
N ARG A 110 16.95 -2.47 0.20
CA ARG A 110 16.46 -2.08 1.53
C ARG A 110 17.55 -2.15 2.59
N GLY A 111 18.35 -3.21 2.54
CA GLY A 111 19.49 -3.36 3.46
C GLY A 111 19.15 -3.64 4.92
N ARG A 112 17.94 -4.12 5.23
CA ARG A 112 17.50 -4.44 6.61
C ARG A 112 18.14 -5.72 7.12
N GLY A 113 18.40 -6.65 6.22
CA GLY A 113 18.72 -8.03 6.58
C GLY A 113 17.45 -8.86 6.68
N LEU A 114 17.57 -10.13 6.30
CA LEU A 114 16.47 -11.09 6.29
C LEU A 114 16.55 -11.91 7.59
N GLU A 115 15.41 -12.01 8.26
CA GLU A 115 15.29 -12.82 9.47
C GLU A 115 15.73 -14.26 9.21
N GLY A 116 16.56 -14.79 10.10
CA GLY A 116 17.11 -16.15 9.99
C GLY A 116 18.25 -16.33 8.96
N GLU A 117 18.63 -15.32 8.17
CA GLU A 117 19.70 -15.45 7.15
C GLU A 117 21.04 -14.78 7.54
N GLY A 118 21.17 -14.35 8.80
CA GLY A 118 22.37 -13.73 9.39
C GLY A 118 22.67 -12.32 8.84
N ALA A 119 23.64 -11.61 9.44
CA ALA A 119 23.91 -10.20 9.13
C ALA A 119 24.30 -9.92 7.66
N ASN A 120 24.87 -10.90 6.95
CA ASN A 120 25.24 -10.75 5.54
C ASN A 120 24.04 -10.67 4.59
N SER A 121 22.84 -11.02 5.06
CA SER A 121 21.60 -10.93 4.28
C SER A 121 21.24 -9.51 3.87
N ALA A 122 21.67 -8.50 4.65
CA ALA A 122 21.46 -7.09 4.32
C ALA A 122 22.04 -6.72 2.94
N LYS A 123 23.08 -7.41 2.45
CA LYS A 123 23.70 -7.12 1.15
C LYS A 123 22.80 -7.50 -0.04
N TYR A 124 21.85 -8.41 0.16
CA TYR A 124 20.97 -8.93 -0.88
C TYR A 124 19.48 -8.79 -0.51
N ASP A 125 19.16 -7.90 0.42
CA ASP A 125 17.78 -7.55 0.77
C ASP A 125 17.25 -6.45 -0.17
N TYR A 126 16.40 -6.86 -1.12
CA TYR A 126 15.75 -5.99 -2.10
C TYR A 126 14.24 -6.23 -2.14
N THR A 127 13.52 -5.24 -2.63
CA THR A 127 12.12 -5.35 -3.06
C THR A 127 12.01 -5.08 -4.56
N VAL A 128 11.18 -5.86 -5.24
CA VAL A 128 10.80 -5.66 -6.64
C VAL A 128 9.33 -5.27 -6.69
N CYS A 129 9.03 -4.15 -7.35
CA CYS A 129 7.68 -3.64 -7.55
C CYS A 129 7.32 -3.68 -9.04
N PHE A 130 6.11 -4.14 -9.36
CA PHE A 130 5.53 -4.12 -10.70
C PHE A 130 4.08 -3.62 -10.62
N GLY A 131 3.89 -2.31 -10.82
CA GLY A 131 2.65 -1.65 -10.40
C GLY A 131 2.41 -1.83 -8.90
N ALA A 132 1.23 -2.32 -8.51
CA ALA A 132 0.91 -2.63 -7.11
C ALA A 132 1.51 -3.96 -6.61
N LEU A 133 1.99 -4.84 -7.51
CA LEU A 133 2.55 -6.13 -7.13
C LEU A 133 3.92 -5.93 -6.48
N LYS A 134 4.11 -6.49 -5.27
CA LYS A 134 5.39 -6.50 -4.56
C LYS A 134 5.96 -7.90 -4.45
N LEU A 135 7.28 -7.98 -4.54
CA LEU A 135 8.07 -9.19 -4.42
C LEU A 135 9.31 -8.94 -3.57
N ASP A 136 9.50 -9.77 -2.56
CA ASP A 136 10.75 -9.92 -1.81
C ASP A 136 10.96 -11.40 -1.42
N ILE A 137 12.06 -11.72 -0.76
CA ILE A 137 12.40 -13.11 -0.41
C ILE A 137 11.34 -13.76 0.53
N PRO A 138 10.86 -13.10 1.60
CA PRO A 138 9.77 -13.64 2.41
C PRO A 138 8.50 -13.95 1.61
N LEU A 139 8.00 -12.99 0.81
CA LEU A 139 6.81 -13.19 -0.02
C LEU A 139 7.00 -14.34 -1.02
N LEU A 140 8.21 -14.48 -1.58
CA LEU A 140 8.52 -15.55 -2.51
C LEU A 140 8.56 -16.93 -1.84
N LYS A 141 9.06 -17.04 -0.60
CA LYS A 141 9.00 -18.29 0.16
C LYS A 141 7.55 -18.74 0.39
N ASP A 142 6.64 -17.80 0.62
CA ASP A 142 5.23 -18.12 0.79
C ASP A 142 4.56 -18.47 -0.55
N ALA A 143 4.93 -17.78 -1.64
CA ALA A 143 4.52 -18.13 -2.99
C ALA A 143 4.99 -19.53 -3.41
N GLU A 144 6.24 -19.91 -3.12
CA GLU A 144 6.77 -21.25 -3.39
C GLU A 144 5.99 -22.34 -2.66
N LYS A 145 5.64 -22.12 -1.39
CA LYS A 145 4.81 -23.06 -0.62
C LYS A 145 3.43 -23.26 -1.25
N ARG A 146 2.85 -22.20 -1.83
CA ARG A 146 1.52 -22.24 -2.45
C ARG A 146 1.54 -22.86 -3.85
N LEU A 147 2.49 -22.46 -4.69
CA LEU A 147 2.59 -22.92 -6.08
C LEU A 147 3.15 -24.35 -6.18
N GLY A 148 4.07 -24.74 -5.29
CA GLY A 148 4.75 -26.04 -5.37
C GLY A 148 5.77 -26.09 -6.52
N GLN A 149 5.76 -27.18 -7.29
CA GLN A 149 6.74 -27.45 -8.37
C GLN A 149 6.97 -26.31 -9.38
N PRO A 150 5.96 -25.55 -9.85
CA PRO A 150 6.16 -24.45 -10.81
C PRO A 150 7.06 -23.31 -10.30
N ALA A 151 7.27 -23.19 -9.00
CA ALA A 151 8.15 -22.21 -8.38
C ALA A 151 9.36 -22.87 -7.69
N GLU A 152 9.64 -24.14 -7.97
CA GLU A 152 10.76 -24.86 -7.36
C GLU A 152 12.08 -24.12 -7.65
N HIS A 153 12.82 -23.82 -6.59
CA HIS A 153 14.08 -23.04 -6.60
C HIS A 153 13.95 -21.54 -6.90
N ALA A 154 12.76 -20.98 -7.08
CA ALA A 154 12.58 -19.55 -7.36
C ALA A 154 13.24 -18.65 -6.31
N THR A 155 13.13 -18.97 -5.02
CA THR A 155 13.76 -18.26 -3.90
C THR A 155 15.29 -18.32 -3.99
N VAL A 156 15.84 -19.47 -4.35
CA VAL A 156 17.30 -19.65 -4.48
C VAL A 156 17.84 -18.82 -5.64
N ASP A 157 17.18 -18.90 -6.79
CA ASP A 157 17.53 -18.16 -7.99
C ASP A 157 17.42 -16.64 -7.78
N PHE A 158 16.32 -16.21 -7.15
CA PHE A 158 16.10 -14.82 -6.83
C PHE A 158 17.18 -14.29 -5.87
N ARG A 159 17.47 -15.04 -4.79
CA ARG A 159 18.53 -14.69 -3.84
C ARG A 159 19.88 -14.55 -4.53
N ASN A 160 20.23 -15.48 -5.42
CA ASN A 160 21.50 -15.44 -6.15
C ASN A 160 21.56 -14.23 -7.09
N ALA A 161 20.47 -13.92 -7.79
CA ALA A 161 20.38 -12.73 -8.64
C ALA A 161 20.57 -11.44 -7.83
N LEU A 162 19.91 -11.30 -6.69
CA LEU A 162 20.03 -10.14 -5.81
C LEU A 162 21.44 -10.00 -5.20
N LYS A 163 22.09 -11.11 -4.84
CA LYS A 163 23.51 -11.11 -4.41
C LYS A 163 24.42 -10.55 -5.50
N THR A 164 24.23 -10.98 -6.74
CA THR A 164 24.99 -10.48 -7.87
C THR A 164 24.76 -8.98 -8.06
N MET A 165 23.51 -8.51 -8.06
CA MET A 165 23.19 -7.07 -8.14
C MET A 165 23.87 -6.26 -7.04
N GLY A 166 23.79 -6.72 -5.79
CA GLY A 166 24.44 -6.08 -4.65
C GLY A 166 25.97 -6.05 -4.78
N SER A 167 26.58 -7.12 -5.29
CA SER A 167 28.03 -7.18 -5.51
C SER A 167 28.52 -6.17 -6.57
N TYR A 168 27.65 -5.77 -7.49
CA TYR A 168 27.92 -4.77 -8.51
C TYR A 168 27.47 -3.35 -8.13
N GLY A 169 27.03 -3.15 -6.88
CA GLY A 169 26.64 -1.83 -6.39
C GLY A 169 25.38 -1.27 -7.05
N ILE A 170 24.45 -2.14 -7.45
CA ILE A 170 23.15 -1.73 -7.98
C ILE A 170 22.15 -1.61 -6.82
N HIS A 171 21.78 -0.39 -6.45
CA HIS A 171 20.86 -0.09 -5.33
C HIS A 171 19.44 0.17 -5.82
N THR A 172 19.30 0.78 -7.00
CA THR A 172 18.02 0.92 -7.69
C THR A 172 18.17 0.50 -9.14
N LEU A 173 17.14 -0.14 -9.66
CA LEU A 173 17.00 -0.41 -11.08
C LEU A 173 15.55 -0.19 -11.46
N TYR A 174 15.33 0.73 -12.38
CA TYR A 174 14.03 1.00 -12.94
C TYR A 174 14.03 0.63 -14.41
N ALA A 175 13.00 -0.08 -14.86
CA ALA A 175 12.85 -0.48 -16.26
C ALA A 175 11.40 -0.32 -16.69
N SER A 176 11.20 0.29 -17.86
CA SER A 176 9.90 0.31 -18.53
C SER A 176 9.71 -1.01 -19.27
N THR A 177 8.57 -1.67 -19.05
CA THR A 177 8.10 -2.72 -19.97
C THR A 177 7.77 -2.07 -21.29
N LEU A 178 8.00 -2.80 -22.38
CA LEU A 178 7.87 -2.24 -23.73
C LEU A 178 6.80 -2.99 -24.49
N PRO A 179 5.94 -2.27 -25.24
CA PRO A 179 5.11 -2.91 -26.24
C PRO A 179 5.98 -3.58 -27.31
N HIS A 180 5.40 -4.44 -28.14
CA HIS A 180 6.10 -5.12 -29.23
C HIS A 180 6.56 -4.22 -30.39
N ASP A 181 6.66 -2.91 -30.16
CA ASP A 181 7.19 -1.95 -31.11
C ASP A 181 8.70 -2.17 -31.37
N ALA A 182 9.06 -2.19 -32.65
CA ALA A 182 10.44 -2.38 -33.10
C ALA A 182 11.34 -1.21 -32.68
N GLN A 183 10.83 0.02 -32.71
CA GLN A 183 11.60 1.21 -32.35
C GLN A 183 11.89 1.23 -30.84
N ALA A 184 10.90 0.96 -30.01
CA ALA A 184 11.04 0.81 -28.56
C ALA A 184 12.08 -0.27 -28.18
N ARG A 185 12.04 -1.43 -28.85
CA ARG A 185 13.01 -2.52 -28.64
C ARG A 185 14.43 -2.14 -29.05
N GLN A 186 14.60 -1.46 -30.18
CA GLN A 186 15.90 -0.97 -30.63
C GLN A 186 16.47 0.06 -29.64
N MET A 187 15.61 0.94 -29.11
CA MET A 187 16.00 1.93 -28.12
C MET A 187 16.49 1.28 -26.81
N LEU A 188 15.78 0.26 -26.33
CA LEU A 188 16.22 -0.49 -25.16
C LEU A 188 17.54 -1.22 -25.41
N ARG A 189 17.71 -1.86 -26.57
CA ARG A 189 19.00 -2.48 -26.95
C ARG A 189 20.15 -1.48 -26.91
N LEU A 190 19.95 -0.29 -27.49
CA LEU A 190 20.94 0.78 -27.44
C LEU A 190 21.26 1.18 -25.99
N CYS A 191 20.24 1.40 -25.16
CA CYS A 191 20.39 1.74 -23.76
C CYS A 191 21.18 0.66 -22.98
N LEU A 192 20.86 -0.63 -23.20
CA LEU A 192 21.54 -1.74 -22.54
C LEU A 192 23.00 -1.89 -22.98
N ASN A 193 23.29 -1.71 -24.26
CA ASN A 193 24.68 -1.74 -24.75
C ASN A 193 25.52 -0.61 -24.16
N VAL A 194 24.95 0.60 -24.09
CA VAL A 194 25.60 1.76 -23.44
C VAL A 194 25.85 1.50 -21.96
N LEU A 195 24.88 0.92 -21.25
CA LEU A 195 25.05 0.52 -19.84
C LEU A 195 26.14 -0.55 -19.68
N ALA A 196 26.19 -1.54 -20.57
CA ALA A 196 27.20 -2.59 -20.52
C ALA A 196 28.62 -2.02 -20.68
N ASP A 197 28.81 -1.11 -21.66
CA ASP A 197 30.09 -0.45 -21.87
C ASP A 197 30.47 0.47 -20.71
N TYR A 198 29.50 1.23 -20.16
CA TYR A 198 29.70 2.03 -18.95
C TYR A 198 30.18 1.18 -17.77
N LEU A 199 29.53 0.03 -17.52
CA LEU A 199 29.86 -0.88 -16.43
C LEU A 199 31.28 -1.47 -16.61
N ARG A 200 31.65 -1.85 -17.84
CA ARG A 200 32.99 -2.36 -18.17
C ARG A 200 34.07 -1.31 -17.88
N MET A 201 33.88 -0.08 -18.35
CA MET A 201 34.81 1.03 -18.12
C MET A 201 35.00 1.31 -16.62
N PHE A 202 33.95 1.24 -15.82
CA PHE A 202 34.02 1.54 -14.38
C PHE A 202 34.71 0.45 -13.56
N GLN A 203 34.69 -0.82 -14.02
CA GLN A 203 35.51 -1.88 -13.41
C GLN A 203 36.99 -1.76 -13.80
N GLU A 204 37.29 -1.45 -15.06
CA GLU A 204 38.66 -1.29 -15.56
C GLU A 204 39.33 -0.01 -15.06
N GLY A 205 38.54 1.02 -14.70
CA GLY A 205 38.98 2.29 -14.11
C GLY A 205 39.66 2.18 -12.74
N LYS A 206 39.71 0.99 -12.13
CA LYS A 206 40.62 0.72 -10.99
C LYS A 206 42.08 0.52 -11.42
N ASN A 207 42.40 0.41 -12.71
CA ASN A 207 43.75 0.11 -13.20
C ASN A 207 44.25 0.85 -14.46
N LEU A 208 43.52 1.80 -15.04
CA LEU A 208 43.96 2.45 -16.29
C LEU A 208 44.45 3.89 -16.08
N LYS A 209 45.78 4.04 -16.04
CA LYS A 209 46.45 5.25 -16.56
C LYS A 209 46.30 5.21 -18.08
N TYR A 210 45.49 6.10 -18.65
CA TYR A 210 45.28 6.19 -20.09
C TYR A 210 46.49 6.84 -20.77
N GLU A 211 47.38 6.03 -21.34
CA GLU A 211 48.22 6.41 -22.48
C GLU A 211 47.66 5.75 -23.74
N GLY A 212 47.56 6.56 -24.80
CA GLY A 212 46.63 6.37 -25.89
C GLY A 212 46.71 5.06 -26.65
N ILE A 213 45.53 4.54 -27.00
CA ILE A 213 45.10 4.04 -28.32
C ILE A 213 43.57 3.96 -28.24
N ASP A 214 42.88 4.45 -29.28
CA ASP A 214 41.42 4.49 -29.44
C ASP A 214 40.91 3.17 -30.05
N PRO A 215 39.99 2.41 -29.40
CA PRO A 215 39.34 1.25 -30.01
C PRO A 215 37.87 1.44 -30.40
N TRP A 216 37.22 2.56 -30.02
CA TRP A 216 35.95 3.10 -30.54
C TRP A 216 35.87 4.52 -29.99
N GLN A 217 35.84 5.58 -30.83
CA GLN A 217 35.85 6.98 -30.39
C GLN A 217 34.95 7.18 -29.17
N GLY A 218 35.62 7.31 -28.02
CA GLY A 218 35.13 6.91 -26.71
C GLY A 218 33.71 7.35 -26.42
N LEU A 219 32.91 6.45 -25.87
CA LEU A 219 31.64 6.80 -25.24
C LEU A 219 31.94 7.86 -24.17
N PRO A 220 31.64 9.15 -24.43
CA PRO A 220 32.12 10.18 -23.53
C PRO A 220 31.17 10.20 -22.35
N VAL A 221 31.59 9.49 -21.30
CA VAL A 221 30.91 9.39 -20.02
C VAL A 221 30.49 10.79 -19.58
N VAL A 222 29.19 10.98 -19.39
CA VAL A 222 28.67 12.26 -18.93
C VAL A 222 28.85 12.32 -17.42
N LEU A 223 29.46 13.41 -16.96
CA LEU A 223 29.64 13.67 -15.54
C LEU A 223 28.40 14.39 -14.99
N ASN A 224 28.05 14.08 -13.75
CA ASN A 224 27.09 14.84 -12.98
C ASN A 224 27.71 16.18 -12.48
N PRO A 225 26.91 17.09 -11.87
CA PRO A 225 27.44 18.36 -11.35
C PRO A 225 28.50 18.23 -10.26
N ALA A 226 28.61 17.05 -9.61
CA ALA A 226 29.64 16.77 -8.62
C ALA A 226 30.94 16.22 -9.26
N GLY A 227 30.99 16.11 -10.59
CA GLY A 227 32.16 15.64 -11.35
C GLY A 227 32.29 14.12 -11.42
N PHE A 228 31.28 13.35 -10.98
CA PHE A 228 31.31 11.90 -11.04
C PHE A 228 30.62 11.36 -12.31
N PRO A 229 31.11 10.26 -12.90
CA PRO A 229 30.41 9.50 -13.93
C PRO A 229 28.94 9.20 -13.56
N ASP A 230 28.02 9.47 -14.49
CA ASP A 230 26.60 9.20 -14.31
C ASP A 230 26.07 8.28 -15.43
N PRO A 231 25.59 7.06 -15.09
CA PRO A 231 25.11 6.11 -16.08
C PRO A 231 23.84 6.60 -16.79
N ASN A 232 22.96 7.33 -16.10
CA ASN A 232 21.67 7.75 -16.62
C ASN A 232 21.82 8.95 -17.57
N LEU A 233 22.68 9.92 -17.24
CA LEU A 233 23.05 11.01 -18.15
C LEU A 233 23.82 10.49 -19.38
N THR A 234 24.64 9.45 -19.20
CA THR A 234 25.34 8.81 -20.31
C THR A 234 24.38 8.09 -21.26
N CYS A 235 23.40 7.36 -20.71
CA CYS A 235 22.33 6.74 -21.51
C CYS A 235 21.46 7.78 -22.20
N LEU A 236 21.12 8.88 -21.51
CA LEU A 236 20.38 10.01 -22.09
C LEU A 236 21.08 10.56 -23.34
N ALA A 237 22.40 10.76 -23.26
CA ALA A 237 23.20 11.25 -24.38
C ALA A 237 23.12 10.29 -25.57
N ALA A 238 23.32 9.00 -25.33
CA ALA A 238 23.36 7.99 -26.39
C ALA A 238 21.99 7.77 -27.06
N VAL A 239 20.94 7.60 -26.25
CA VAL A 239 19.55 7.38 -26.70
C VAL A 239 19.05 8.54 -27.57
N ASN A 240 19.50 9.76 -27.30
CA ASN A 240 19.11 10.96 -28.04
C ASN A 240 20.14 11.41 -29.10
N GLY A 241 21.20 10.63 -29.34
CA GLY A 241 22.25 10.98 -30.31
C GLY A 241 22.97 12.30 -29.99
N LEU A 242 23.01 12.71 -28.72
CA LEU A 242 23.60 13.97 -28.29
C LEU A 242 25.12 13.83 -28.12
N LYS A 243 25.86 14.81 -28.61
CA LYS A 243 27.29 14.94 -28.31
C LYS A 243 27.47 15.22 -26.82
N PRO A 244 28.40 14.57 -26.10
CA PRO A 244 28.50 14.77 -24.65
C PRO A 244 28.89 16.17 -24.22
N ARG A 245 29.62 16.94 -25.03
CA ARG A 245 29.83 18.37 -24.76
C ARG A 245 28.50 19.13 -24.67
N THR A 246 27.49 18.75 -25.46
CA THR A 246 26.15 19.32 -25.40
C THR A 246 25.45 18.95 -24.11
N VAL A 247 25.53 17.67 -23.71
CA VAL A 247 24.92 17.19 -22.47
C VAL A 247 25.62 17.78 -21.24
N SER A 248 26.95 17.88 -21.21
CA SER A 248 27.68 18.54 -20.13
C SER A 248 27.27 20.00 -19.98
N ARG A 249 27.13 20.77 -21.08
CA ARG A 249 26.62 22.15 -21.01
C ARG A 249 25.19 22.22 -20.48
N LEU A 250 24.34 21.27 -20.86
CA LEU A 250 22.99 21.16 -20.33
C LEU A 250 23.01 20.87 -18.82
N VAL A 251 23.89 19.95 -18.40
CA VAL A 251 24.08 19.56 -17.01
C VAL A 251 24.56 20.75 -16.18
N ASP A 252 25.54 21.51 -16.67
CA ASP A 252 26.06 22.70 -16.00
C ASP A 252 24.96 23.77 -15.84
N LYS A 253 24.19 24.02 -16.90
CA LYS A 253 23.13 25.03 -16.92
C LYS A 253 21.95 24.66 -16.02
N ILE A 254 21.49 23.42 -16.06
CA ILE A 254 20.40 22.96 -15.18
C ILE A 254 20.90 22.85 -13.74
N GLY A 255 22.13 22.37 -13.54
CA GLY A 255 22.77 22.30 -12.23
C GLY A 255 22.87 23.67 -11.57
N SER A 256 23.27 24.72 -12.30
CA SER A 256 23.29 26.09 -11.76
C SER A 256 21.89 26.60 -11.44
N LEU A 257 20.91 26.38 -12.33
CA LEU A 257 19.51 26.75 -12.08
C LEU A 257 18.93 26.08 -10.83
N MET A 258 19.22 24.80 -10.61
CA MET A 258 18.75 24.08 -9.42
C MET A 258 19.30 24.68 -8.11
N LEU A 259 20.50 25.29 -8.17
CA LEU A 259 21.12 25.98 -7.03
C LEU A 259 20.56 27.39 -6.83
N ASP A 260 20.31 28.12 -7.91
CA ASP A 260 19.96 29.55 -7.87
C ASP A 260 18.47 29.82 -7.56
N VAL A 261 17.59 28.84 -7.70
CA VAL A 261 16.15 29.01 -7.46
C VAL A 261 15.80 29.07 -5.96
N GLY A 262 14.85 29.94 -5.62
CA GLY A 262 14.34 30.12 -4.26
C GLY A 262 13.47 28.95 -3.74
N PRO A 263 13.09 28.99 -2.45
CA PRO A 263 12.22 27.98 -1.84
C PRO A 263 10.85 27.91 -2.55
N GLY A 264 10.32 26.69 -2.69
CA GLY A 264 9.03 26.45 -3.36
C GLY A 264 9.08 26.39 -4.89
N HIS A 265 10.25 26.62 -5.51
CA HIS A 265 10.39 26.46 -6.96
C HIS A 265 10.31 24.97 -7.37
N PRO A 266 9.58 24.61 -8.45
CA PRO A 266 9.42 23.21 -8.88
C PRO A 266 10.74 22.46 -9.07
N LEU A 267 11.80 23.14 -9.52
CA LEU A 267 13.12 22.51 -9.69
C LEU A 267 13.72 21.93 -8.41
N LYS A 268 13.29 22.38 -7.23
CA LYS A 268 13.75 21.82 -5.95
C LYS A 268 13.25 20.40 -5.69
N GLN A 269 12.22 19.94 -6.42
CA GLN A 269 11.65 18.60 -6.29
C GLN A 269 12.49 17.49 -6.97
N TYR A 270 13.53 17.84 -7.73
CA TYR A 270 14.32 16.84 -8.47
C TYR A 270 15.54 16.36 -7.69
N ALA A 271 15.72 15.04 -7.64
CA ALA A 271 16.84 14.38 -6.97
C ALA A 271 18.16 14.48 -7.74
N SER A 272 18.11 14.71 -9.06
CA SER A 272 19.27 14.81 -9.92
C SER A 272 19.03 15.75 -11.09
N VAL A 273 20.11 16.17 -11.76
CA VAL A 273 20.01 16.93 -13.01
C VAL A 273 19.37 16.10 -14.12
N TYR A 274 19.63 14.79 -14.16
CA TYR A 274 18.96 13.87 -15.08
C TYR A 274 17.44 13.96 -14.93
N ASP A 275 16.92 13.93 -13.71
CA ASP A 275 15.48 14.04 -13.47
C ASP A 275 14.94 15.43 -13.84
N ALA A 276 15.70 16.48 -13.52
CA ALA A 276 15.31 17.86 -13.80
C ALA A 276 15.20 18.15 -15.30
N VAL A 277 16.00 17.50 -16.16
CA VAL A 277 15.88 17.62 -17.63
C VAL A 277 14.45 17.33 -18.10
N PHE A 278 13.84 16.26 -17.57
CA PHE A 278 12.47 15.86 -17.92
C PHE A 278 11.40 16.66 -17.17
N GLY A 279 11.80 17.57 -16.28
CA GLY A 279 10.90 18.54 -15.65
C GLY A 279 10.58 19.75 -16.53
N PHE A 280 11.35 19.99 -17.59
CA PHE A 280 11.11 21.07 -18.54
C PHE A 280 10.31 20.54 -19.73
N GLU A 281 9.06 20.99 -19.89
CA GLU A 281 8.14 20.58 -20.96
C GLU A 281 8.81 20.58 -22.35
N LYS A 282 9.49 21.69 -22.71
CA LYS A 282 10.20 21.83 -23.99
C LYS A 282 11.32 20.80 -24.20
N LEU A 283 11.94 20.31 -23.12
CA LEU A 283 12.98 19.28 -23.22
C LEU A 283 12.35 17.89 -23.19
N SER A 284 11.32 17.64 -22.39
CA SER A 284 10.61 16.35 -22.37
C SER A 284 9.89 16.05 -23.68
N ASP A 285 9.47 17.07 -24.43
CA ASP A 285 8.82 16.90 -25.74
C ASP A 285 9.81 16.47 -26.85
N VAL A 286 11.10 16.78 -26.67
CA VAL A 286 12.14 16.56 -27.69
C VAL A 286 13.07 15.41 -27.31
N LEU A 287 13.32 15.22 -26.02
CA LEU A 287 14.23 14.20 -25.52
C LEU A 287 13.47 12.94 -25.12
N VAL A 288 13.95 11.81 -25.62
CA VAL A 288 13.49 10.49 -25.22
C VAL A 288 14.15 10.11 -23.90
N ARG A 289 13.33 9.73 -22.92
CA ARG A 289 13.80 9.17 -21.65
C ARG A 289 14.36 7.76 -21.86
N PRO A 290 15.57 7.46 -21.35
CA PRO A 290 16.09 6.10 -21.33
C PRO A 290 15.08 5.10 -20.74
N PRO A 291 14.83 3.95 -21.39
CA PRO A 291 13.85 2.97 -20.92
C PRO A 291 14.30 2.20 -19.67
N MET A 292 15.58 2.31 -19.31
CA MET A 292 16.17 1.68 -18.12
C MET A 292 17.10 2.65 -17.40
N GLU A 293 17.02 2.66 -16.08
CA GLU A 293 17.82 3.52 -15.20
C GLU A 293 18.43 2.67 -14.09
N ILE A 294 19.69 2.93 -13.77
CA ILE A 294 20.38 2.28 -12.65
C ILE A 294 20.87 3.33 -11.66
N ASN A 295 20.75 3.03 -10.37
CA ASN A 295 21.19 3.90 -9.28
C ASN A 295 20.64 5.33 -9.36
N ASN A 296 19.51 5.55 -10.04
CA ASN A 296 18.83 6.83 -9.98
C ASN A 296 18.24 6.98 -8.57
N ALA A 297 18.70 8.03 -7.90
CA ALA A 297 18.47 8.28 -6.50
C ALA A 297 17.01 8.66 -6.19
N ARG A 298 16.24 9.13 -7.19
CA ARG A 298 14.80 9.39 -7.03
C ARG A 298 14.03 8.14 -6.59
N TRP A 299 14.45 6.98 -7.08
CA TRP A 299 13.79 5.69 -6.85
C TRP A 299 14.13 5.08 -5.50
N LEU A 300 14.99 5.72 -4.70
CA LEU A 300 15.19 5.34 -3.32
C LEU A 300 13.94 5.66 -2.48
N ILE A 301 13.24 6.74 -2.81
CA ILE A 301 12.04 7.21 -2.09
C ILE A 301 10.77 6.86 -2.88
N ASN A 302 10.69 7.23 -4.16
CA ASN A 302 9.45 7.12 -4.92
C ASN A 302 9.28 5.75 -5.58
N GLU A 303 8.05 5.24 -5.58
CA GLU A 303 7.65 4.05 -6.35
C GLU A 303 6.97 4.45 -7.69
N HIS A 304 6.46 5.69 -7.79
CA HIS A 304 5.76 6.21 -8.97
C HIS A 304 6.42 7.47 -9.55
N GLU A 305 6.43 7.56 -10.88
CA GLU A 305 7.02 8.70 -11.61
C GLU A 305 6.22 9.99 -11.48
N SER A 306 4.89 9.90 -11.35
CA SER A 306 4.00 11.05 -11.17
C SER A 306 4.09 11.68 -9.78
N GLN A 307 4.73 10.99 -8.83
CA GLN A 307 4.89 11.49 -7.47
C GLN A 307 6.13 12.40 -7.42
N PRO A 308 5.97 13.72 -7.17
CA PRO A 308 7.12 14.59 -6.95
C PRO A 308 7.74 14.29 -5.58
N LEU A 309 9.06 14.46 -5.45
CA LEU A 309 9.69 14.50 -4.13
C LEU A 309 9.40 15.84 -3.46
N SER A 310 9.30 15.85 -2.14
CA SER A 310 9.40 17.11 -1.41
C SER A 310 10.80 17.71 -1.59
N ASP A 311 10.91 19.02 -1.37
CA ASP A 311 12.21 19.71 -1.40
C ASP A 311 13.20 19.10 -0.37
N SER A 312 12.71 18.73 0.82
CA SER A 312 13.52 18.08 1.85
C SER A 312 14.00 16.68 1.43
N GLN A 313 13.13 15.86 0.85
CA GLN A 313 13.46 14.55 0.29
C GLN A 313 14.51 14.67 -0.82
N ALA A 314 14.29 15.56 -1.79
CA ALA A 314 15.21 15.80 -2.89
C ALA A 314 16.58 16.29 -2.41
N ARG A 315 16.64 17.14 -1.37
CA ARG A 315 17.91 17.56 -0.76
C ARG A 315 18.61 16.42 -0.03
N LEU A 316 17.88 15.58 0.71
CA LEU A 316 18.46 14.44 1.42
C LEU A 316 19.08 13.45 0.44
N VAL A 317 18.37 13.12 -0.62
CA VAL A 317 18.85 12.20 -1.65
C VAL A 317 20.09 12.78 -2.37
N ARG A 318 20.09 14.08 -2.70
CA ARG A 318 21.28 14.76 -3.25
C ARG A 318 22.47 14.74 -2.30
N PHE A 319 22.23 14.92 -0.99
CA PHE A 319 23.28 14.81 0.03
C PHE A 319 23.86 13.40 0.06
N LEU A 320 23.02 12.37 0.12
CA LEU A 320 23.46 10.97 0.13
C LEU A 320 24.23 10.59 -1.13
N ALA A 321 23.76 11.00 -2.31
CA ALA A 321 24.45 10.74 -3.58
C ALA A 321 25.85 11.39 -3.65
N ARG A 322 26.05 12.52 -2.95
CA ARG A 322 27.34 13.23 -2.88
C ARG A 322 28.29 12.61 -1.86
N GLU A 323 27.79 12.25 -0.68
CA GLU A 323 28.61 11.68 0.40
C GLU A 323 28.93 10.20 0.18
N PHE A 324 28.08 9.47 -0.53
CA PHE A 324 28.26 8.05 -0.84
C PHE A 324 28.22 7.82 -2.37
N PRO A 325 29.32 8.14 -3.09
CA PRO A 325 29.38 7.99 -4.54
C PRO A 325 29.27 6.52 -4.98
N ASN A 326 28.91 6.33 -6.26
CA ASN A 326 28.57 5.08 -6.95
C ASN A 326 29.22 3.80 -6.37
N GLY A 327 28.39 2.90 -5.84
CA GLY A 327 28.77 1.55 -5.39
C GLY A 327 28.55 1.26 -3.90
N SER A 328 28.27 2.27 -3.07
CA SER A 328 27.91 2.09 -1.66
C SER A 328 26.43 1.79 -1.47
N GLN A 329 26.10 0.67 -0.80
CA GLN A 329 24.72 0.35 -0.40
C GLN A 329 24.16 1.25 0.72
N ALA A 330 24.98 2.12 1.30
CA ALA A 330 24.59 2.94 2.45
C ALA A 330 23.39 3.88 2.17
N PRO A 331 23.28 4.58 1.01
CA PRO A 331 22.12 5.43 0.71
C PRO A 331 20.80 4.67 0.67
N GLY A 332 20.78 3.48 0.06
CA GLY A 332 19.59 2.63 0.01
C GLY A 332 19.12 2.23 1.39
N LYS A 333 20.06 1.72 2.20
CA LYS A 333 19.78 1.35 3.59
C LYS A 333 19.31 2.52 4.45
N LEU A 334 19.90 3.71 4.28
CA LEU A 334 19.53 4.91 5.03
C LEU A 334 18.14 5.42 4.64
N VAL A 335 17.85 5.54 3.34
CA VAL A 335 16.56 6.01 2.87
C VAL A 335 15.45 5.03 3.24
N ASP A 336 15.65 3.73 3.01
CA ASP A 336 14.67 2.70 3.36
C ASP A 336 14.43 2.65 4.88
N SER A 337 15.46 2.84 5.70
CA SER A 337 15.32 2.95 7.16
C SER A 337 14.51 4.17 7.61
N LEU A 338 14.70 5.33 6.97
CA LEU A 338 14.05 6.59 7.36
C LEU A 338 12.61 6.68 6.89
N TYR A 339 12.31 6.23 5.66
CA TYR A 339 10.97 6.29 5.07
C TYR A 339 10.23 4.94 5.14
N ALA A 340 10.69 4.02 5.98
CA ALA A 340 10.10 2.70 6.12
C ALA A 340 8.62 2.80 6.56
N THR A 341 7.76 1.98 5.98
CA THR A 341 6.34 1.93 6.35
C THR A 341 5.99 0.83 7.35
N ASP A 342 6.98 0.04 7.78
CA ASP A 342 6.82 -1.19 8.58
C ASP A 342 7.13 -1.00 10.08
N PHE A 343 7.30 0.23 10.57
CA PHE A 343 7.62 0.52 11.98
C PHE A 343 6.66 -0.16 12.98
N GLY A 344 5.42 -0.44 12.60
CA GLY A 344 4.47 -1.16 13.47
C GLY A 344 4.75 -2.65 13.68
N CYS A 345 5.62 -3.25 12.85
CA CYS A 345 5.89 -4.69 12.88
C CYS A 345 7.37 -5.01 13.18
N VAL A 346 8.20 -4.01 13.49
CA VAL A 346 9.63 -4.23 13.79
C VAL A 346 9.86 -4.70 15.23
N ASN A 347 10.93 -5.46 15.46
CA ASN A 347 11.41 -5.78 16.81
C ASN A 347 12.35 -4.67 17.35
N CYS A 348 12.72 -4.75 18.63
CA CYS A 348 13.54 -3.73 19.29
C CYS A 348 14.98 -3.63 18.76
N PHE A 349 15.57 -4.73 18.27
CA PHE A 349 16.91 -4.72 17.70
C PHE A 349 16.92 -4.05 16.33
N HIS A 350 15.96 -4.37 15.46
CA HIS A 350 15.78 -3.69 14.18
C HIS A 350 15.53 -2.19 14.38
N LEU A 351 14.73 -1.82 15.38
CA LEU A 351 14.49 -0.41 15.70
C LEU A 351 15.77 0.30 16.14
N MET A 352 16.59 -0.33 17.00
CA MET A 352 17.88 0.22 17.44
C MET A 352 18.86 0.38 16.27
N ASP A 353 18.89 -0.55 15.32
CA ASP A 353 19.70 -0.42 14.10
C ASP A 353 19.27 0.80 13.27
N ARG A 354 17.97 1.06 13.14
CA ARG A 354 17.45 2.26 12.45
C ARG A 354 17.88 3.55 13.13
N MET A 355 17.79 3.60 14.46
CA MET A 355 18.23 4.76 15.24
C MET A 355 19.74 4.99 15.07
N THR A 356 20.52 3.90 15.04
CA THR A 356 21.98 3.96 14.83
C THR A 356 22.33 4.53 13.46
N LEU A 357 21.68 4.03 12.40
CA LEU A 357 21.87 4.50 11.03
C LEU A 357 21.54 5.99 10.87
N ALA A 358 20.43 6.44 11.46
CA ALA A 358 20.04 7.84 11.43
C ALA A 358 21.00 8.73 12.24
N SER A 359 21.49 8.25 13.39
CA SER A 359 22.54 8.91 14.15
C SER A 359 23.82 9.08 13.34
N ASP A 360 24.25 8.05 12.61
CA ASP A 360 25.44 8.13 11.76
C ASP A 360 25.27 9.13 10.62
N LEU A 361 24.06 9.24 10.07
CA LEU A 361 23.71 10.26 9.08
C LEU A 361 23.77 11.68 9.67
N LEU A 362 23.19 11.91 10.85
CA LEU A 362 23.25 13.20 11.54
C LEU A 362 24.71 13.60 11.83
N LYS A 363 25.55 12.65 12.27
CA LYS A 363 26.99 12.87 12.46
C LYS A 363 27.69 13.24 11.14
N ALA A 364 27.34 12.58 10.03
CA ALA A 364 27.89 12.92 8.71
C ALA A 364 27.48 14.33 8.26
N MET A 365 26.23 14.72 8.50
CA MET A 365 25.73 16.08 8.23
C MET A 365 26.48 17.13 9.07
N GLY A 366 26.65 16.89 10.37
CA GLY A 366 27.39 17.79 11.26
C GLY A 366 28.86 17.97 10.86
N LYS A 367 29.53 16.91 10.40
CA LYS A 367 30.91 16.98 9.87
C LYS A 367 31.02 17.78 8.57
N ALA A 368 29.97 17.81 7.74
CA ALA A 368 29.94 18.57 6.50
C ALA A 368 29.69 20.08 6.70
N ALA A 369 29.16 20.49 7.86
CA ALA A 369 28.77 21.88 8.17
C ALA A 369 29.91 22.92 8.13
N PRO A 370 31.14 22.66 8.66
CA PRO A 370 32.20 23.68 8.71
C PRO A 370 32.79 24.05 7.34
N HIS A 371 32.80 23.10 6.40
CA HIS A 371 33.47 23.26 5.09
C HIS A 371 32.60 23.91 4.02
N ARG A 372 31.33 24.22 4.31
CA ARG A 372 30.33 24.59 3.29
C ARG A 372 29.50 25.84 3.60
N LYS A 373 29.89 26.66 4.58
CA LYS A 373 29.24 27.95 4.94
C LYS A 373 29.06 28.95 3.78
N ASN A 374 29.77 28.77 2.66
CA ASN A 374 29.69 29.64 1.48
C ASN A 374 28.79 29.08 0.35
N GLN A 375 28.13 27.92 0.50
CA GLN A 375 27.12 27.44 -0.44
C GLN A 375 25.71 27.81 0.04
N VAL A 376 25.06 28.71 -0.70
CA VAL A 376 23.79 29.37 -0.36
C VAL A 376 22.58 28.40 -0.25
N ASP A 377 22.70 27.15 -0.72
CA ASP A 377 21.54 26.28 -0.99
C ASP A 377 21.35 25.07 -0.03
N PHE A 378 22.24 24.86 0.94
CA PHE A 378 22.17 23.74 1.88
C PHE A 378 22.09 24.23 3.34
N SER A 379 20.88 24.58 3.80
CA SER A 379 20.62 24.58 5.24
C SER A 379 20.61 23.13 5.72
N LEU A 380 21.69 22.71 6.40
CA LEU A 380 21.78 21.39 7.03
C LEU A 380 20.74 21.23 8.16
N GLU A 381 20.36 22.34 8.81
CA GLU A 381 19.34 22.34 9.86
C GLU A 381 17.99 21.80 9.34
N ASN A 382 17.57 22.21 8.13
CA ASN A 382 16.32 21.71 7.53
C ASN A 382 16.40 20.21 7.17
N LEU A 383 17.59 19.69 6.87
CA LEU A 383 17.79 18.26 6.58
C LEU A 383 17.81 17.41 7.85
N GLU A 384 18.44 17.90 8.91
CA GLU A 384 18.41 17.26 10.21
C GLU A 384 16.97 17.18 10.75
N MET A 385 16.18 18.24 10.55
CA MET A 385 14.75 18.24 10.88
C MET A 385 13.94 17.23 10.05
N GLU A 386 14.25 17.03 8.77
CA GLU A 386 13.61 15.99 7.95
C GLU A 386 13.95 14.59 8.49
N VAL A 387 15.21 14.33 8.85
CA VAL A 387 15.63 13.05 9.42
C VAL A 387 14.91 12.78 10.75
N LEU A 388 14.97 13.73 11.68
CA LEU A 388 14.33 13.59 13.00
C LEU A 388 12.81 13.50 12.89
N GLY A 389 12.18 14.29 12.02
CA GLY A 389 10.74 14.26 11.79
C GLY A 389 10.24 12.93 11.20
N ASN A 390 11.01 12.30 10.31
CA ASN A 390 10.64 10.97 9.80
C ASN A 390 10.83 9.87 10.87
N LEU A 391 11.87 9.97 11.71
CA LEU A 391 12.02 9.06 12.85
C LEU A 391 10.87 9.20 13.85
N GLU A 392 10.44 10.43 14.16
CA GLU A 392 9.31 10.69 15.04
C GLU A 392 8.02 10.07 14.49
N LYS A 393 7.72 10.27 13.20
CA LYS A 393 6.57 9.62 12.52
C LYS A 393 6.67 8.10 12.55
N GLY A 394 7.86 7.53 12.36
CA GLY A 394 8.10 6.09 12.44
C GLY A 394 7.87 5.55 13.85
N LEU A 395 8.48 6.17 14.87
CA LEU A 395 8.35 5.79 16.27
C LEU A 395 6.90 5.84 16.77
N ALA A 396 6.08 6.76 16.25
CA ALA A 396 4.65 6.82 16.56
C ALA A 396 3.87 5.57 16.17
N ARG A 397 4.38 4.77 15.23
CA ARG A 397 3.73 3.54 14.75
C ARG A 397 4.25 2.29 15.44
N VAL A 398 5.33 2.37 16.24
CA VAL A 398 5.97 1.22 16.89
C VAL A 398 5.08 0.66 18.00
N SER A 399 5.02 -0.68 18.10
CA SER A 399 4.23 -1.34 19.13
C SER A 399 4.81 -1.13 20.54
N GLU A 400 3.92 -1.05 21.54
CA GLU A 400 4.31 -0.84 22.94
C GLU A 400 5.27 -1.91 23.50
N PRO A 401 5.13 -3.22 23.19
CA PRO A 401 6.08 -4.23 23.66
C PRO A 401 7.51 -3.95 23.17
N VAL A 402 7.65 -3.39 21.97
CA VAL A 402 8.95 -3.05 21.37
C VAL A 402 9.55 -1.83 22.05
N LEU A 403 8.75 -0.78 22.28
CA LEU A 403 9.17 0.42 23.03
C LEU A 403 9.51 0.13 24.49
N LYS A 404 8.88 -0.89 25.11
CA LYS A 404 9.23 -1.34 26.47
C LYS A 404 10.61 -2.01 26.50
N ASN A 405 10.95 -2.72 25.43
CA ASN A 405 12.19 -3.47 25.28
C ASN A 405 13.36 -2.63 24.73
N LEU A 406 13.12 -1.36 24.40
CA LEU A 406 14.13 -0.39 23.99
C LEU A 406 14.11 0.79 24.98
N CYS A 407 15.16 0.96 25.78
CA CYS A 407 15.25 2.06 26.74
C CYS A 407 16.53 2.89 26.55
N VAL A 408 16.52 4.09 27.14
CA VAL A 408 17.70 4.95 27.23
C VAL A 408 18.35 4.76 28.60
N SER A 409 19.65 4.47 28.64
CA SER A 409 20.42 4.31 29.88
C SER A 409 21.85 4.78 29.66
N ASN A 410 22.37 5.64 30.55
CA ASN A 410 23.73 6.21 30.47
C ASN A 410 24.07 6.74 29.07
N ASP A 411 23.20 7.59 28.51
CA ASP A 411 23.38 8.21 27.18
C ASP A 411 23.55 7.21 26.02
N ALA A 412 23.01 6.00 26.17
CA ALA A 412 22.98 4.97 25.15
C ALA A 412 21.58 4.36 25.02
N LEU A 413 21.26 3.91 23.80
CA LEU A 413 20.13 3.03 23.57
C LEU A 413 20.49 1.62 24.01
N VAL A 414 19.54 0.97 24.68
CA VAL A 414 19.67 -0.37 25.23
C VAL A 414 18.47 -1.20 24.78
N ALA A 415 18.72 -2.23 23.98
CA ALA A 415 17.71 -3.21 23.56
C ALA A 415 17.81 -4.49 24.40
N ARG A 416 16.66 -4.97 24.90
CA ARG A 416 16.57 -6.15 25.79
C ARG A 416 15.50 -7.12 25.32
N GLN A 417 15.82 -8.41 25.29
CA GLN A 417 14.83 -9.49 25.14
C GLN A 417 15.14 -10.64 26.12
N PRO A 418 14.14 -11.41 26.57
CA PRO A 418 14.33 -12.46 27.58
C PRO A 418 15.36 -13.53 27.22
N GLU A 419 15.63 -13.73 25.92
CA GLU A 419 16.48 -14.80 25.37
C GLU A 419 17.76 -14.28 24.69
N CYS A 420 18.03 -12.97 24.74
CA CYS A 420 19.19 -12.36 24.07
C CYS A 420 19.99 -11.48 25.05
N ASP A 421 21.31 -11.44 24.84
CA ASP A 421 22.18 -10.51 25.56
C ASP A 421 21.75 -9.06 25.32
N GLU A 422 21.93 -8.21 26.33
CA GLU A 422 21.68 -6.78 26.23
C GLU A 422 22.60 -6.15 25.16
N VAL A 423 22.01 -5.49 24.16
CA VAL A 423 22.77 -4.78 23.12
C VAL A 423 22.67 -3.29 23.37
N ARG A 424 23.81 -2.60 23.27
CA ARG A 424 23.91 -1.15 23.48
C ARG A 424 24.42 -0.43 22.24
N ALA A 425 23.85 0.73 21.95
CA ALA A 425 24.28 1.60 20.86
C ALA A 425 24.34 3.06 21.30
N CYS A 426 25.43 3.75 20.95
CA CYS A 426 25.58 5.19 21.18
C CYS A 426 25.01 5.97 19.99
N VAL A 427 23.96 6.75 20.23
CA VAL A 427 23.24 7.51 19.20
C VAL A 427 23.21 9.01 19.53
N ASP A 428 22.86 9.84 18.55
CA ASP A 428 22.65 11.29 18.71
C ASP A 428 21.67 11.60 19.86
N GLU A 429 21.98 12.61 20.68
CA GLU A 429 21.19 13.01 21.86
C GLU A 429 19.74 13.31 21.49
N ARG A 430 19.49 13.92 20.33
CA ARG A 430 18.13 14.23 19.86
C ARG A 430 17.32 12.97 19.55
N ILE A 431 17.99 11.87 19.16
CA ILE A 431 17.34 10.57 18.96
C ILE A 431 17.05 9.91 20.33
N LEU A 432 17.96 10.05 21.31
CA LEU A 432 17.69 9.59 22.69
C LEU A 432 16.47 10.30 23.27
N ASP A 433 16.33 11.61 23.05
CA ASP A 433 15.17 12.38 23.47
C ASP A 433 13.88 11.90 22.82
N LEU A 434 13.90 11.60 21.51
CA LEU A 434 12.76 11.02 20.80
C LEU A 434 12.36 9.67 21.39
N VAL A 435 13.29 8.73 21.55
CA VAL A 435 12.98 7.41 22.11
C VAL A 435 12.48 7.52 23.55
N SER A 436 13.07 8.40 24.35
CA SER A 436 12.60 8.70 25.71
C SER A 436 11.18 9.24 25.70
N PHE A 437 10.86 10.17 24.80
CA PHE A 437 9.51 10.69 24.64
C PHE A 437 8.50 9.58 24.32
N PHE A 438 8.78 8.70 23.35
CA PHE A 438 7.85 7.60 23.01
C PHE A 438 7.74 6.55 24.11
N HIS A 439 8.79 6.34 24.90
CA HIS A 439 8.72 5.51 26.10
C HIS A 439 7.77 6.11 27.15
N HIS A 440 7.87 7.41 27.44
CA HIS A 440 6.94 8.12 28.32
C HIS A 440 5.52 8.12 27.74
N ARG A 441 5.36 8.36 26.43
CA ARG A 441 4.08 8.28 25.71
C ARG A 441 3.37 6.96 25.91
N SER A 442 4.09 5.84 25.83
CA SER A 442 3.52 4.51 26.12
C SER A 442 3.01 4.40 27.57
N GLN A 443 3.74 4.95 28.55
CA GLN A 443 3.29 4.97 29.95
C GLN A 443 2.06 5.86 30.16
N THR A 444 2.07 7.08 29.59
CA THR A 444 0.94 8.01 29.66
C THR A 444 -0.30 7.42 28.97
N LYS A 445 -0.14 6.71 27.85
CA LYS A 445 -1.24 6.00 27.18
C LYS A 445 -1.90 4.97 28.12
N LYS A 446 -1.12 4.20 28.89
CA LYS A 446 -1.68 3.28 29.90
C LYS A 446 -2.44 4.00 31.01
N LYS A 447 -1.95 5.16 31.46
CA LYS A 447 -2.70 6.00 32.41
C LYS A 447 -4.03 6.45 31.80
N MET A 448 -4.03 6.88 30.53
CA MET A 448 -5.23 7.24 29.77
C MET A 448 -6.20 6.07 29.57
N GLU A 449 -5.72 4.85 29.32
CA GLU A 449 -6.56 3.65 29.24
C GLU A 449 -7.23 3.32 30.58
N SER A 450 -6.52 3.56 31.69
CA SER A 450 -7.03 3.36 33.06
C SER A 450 -7.91 4.52 33.58
N LEU A 451 -8.15 5.55 32.76
CA LEU A 451 -8.85 6.77 33.16
C LEU A 451 -10.27 6.55 33.73
N PRO A 452 -11.11 5.62 33.23
CA PRO A 452 -12.43 5.37 33.81
C PRO A 452 -12.40 4.82 35.23
N PHE A 453 -11.33 4.10 35.57
CA PHE A 453 -11.21 3.44 36.87
C PHE A 453 -10.50 4.32 37.91
N ALA A 454 -10.19 5.58 37.56
CA ALA A 454 -9.55 6.58 38.42
C ALA A 454 -8.26 6.11 39.15
N VAL A 455 -7.54 5.13 38.60
CA VAL A 455 -6.46 4.43 39.31
C VAL A 455 -5.15 5.24 39.36
N ASN A 456 -4.95 6.23 38.50
CA ASN A 456 -3.66 6.92 38.36
C ASN A 456 -3.79 8.46 38.30
N GLU A 457 -2.95 9.16 39.05
CA GLU A 457 -2.75 10.61 38.91
C GLU A 457 -1.83 10.91 37.72
N PHE A 458 -2.21 11.93 36.95
CA PHE A 458 -1.41 12.45 35.84
C PHE A 458 -0.44 13.48 36.40
N ASP A 459 0.85 13.28 36.13
CA ASP A 459 1.92 14.20 36.50
C ASP A 459 2.18 15.24 35.39
N ARG A 460 3.12 16.16 35.63
CA ARG A 460 3.47 17.20 34.67
C ARG A 460 4.02 16.64 33.35
N SER A 461 4.77 15.54 33.41
CA SER A 461 5.35 14.89 32.22
C SER A 461 4.26 14.25 31.36
N ASP A 462 3.24 13.66 31.99
CA ASP A 462 2.08 13.13 31.27
C ASP A 462 1.35 14.24 30.50
N TYR A 463 1.06 15.38 31.14
CA TYR A 463 0.40 16.48 30.44
C TYR A 463 1.26 17.09 29.34
N GLN A 464 2.58 17.13 29.49
CA GLN A 464 3.50 17.55 28.42
C GLN A 464 3.48 16.57 27.25
N THR A 465 3.37 15.28 27.54
CA THR A 465 3.30 14.22 26.54
C THR A 465 2.01 14.32 25.74
N ILE A 466 0.87 14.48 26.42
CA ILE A 466 -0.43 14.70 25.79
C ILE A 466 -0.42 16.01 24.99
N ALA A 467 0.12 17.09 25.55
CA ALA A 467 0.22 18.37 24.85
C ALA A 467 1.00 18.25 23.53
N ARG A 468 2.12 17.53 23.53
CA ARG A 468 2.91 17.27 22.32
C ARG A 468 2.16 16.39 21.32
N ASP A 469 1.52 15.31 21.77
CA ASP A 469 0.75 14.39 20.91
C ASP A 469 -0.43 15.08 20.22
N PHE A 470 -1.10 15.99 20.92
CA PHE A 470 -2.28 16.69 20.42
C PHE A 470 -1.95 18.05 19.76
N GLY A 471 -0.67 18.45 19.73
CA GLY A 471 -0.25 19.77 19.25
C GLY A 471 -0.88 20.92 20.06
N SER A 472 -1.13 20.71 21.35
CA SER A 472 -1.81 21.65 22.25
C SER A 472 -0.86 22.19 23.32
N THR A 473 -1.36 23.12 24.13
CA THR A 473 -0.68 23.56 25.36
C THR A 473 -0.87 22.54 26.48
N VAL A 474 -0.03 22.62 27.52
CA VAL A 474 -0.14 21.79 28.73
C VAL A 474 -1.47 22.03 29.46
N ASP A 475 -1.99 23.26 29.43
CA ASP A 475 -3.26 23.59 30.08
C ASP A 475 -4.45 23.06 29.28
N GLU A 476 -4.41 23.13 27.94
CA GLU A 476 -5.39 22.47 27.08
C GLU A 476 -5.37 20.93 27.25
N ALA A 477 -4.19 20.33 27.43
CA ALA A 477 -4.08 18.90 27.71
C ALA A 477 -4.74 18.53 29.05
N LYS A 478 -4.58 19.35 30.09
CA LYS A 478 -5.30 19.16 31.38
C LYS A 478 -6.81 19.27 31.21
N ASP A 479 -7.26 20.26 30.45
CA ASP A 479 -8.68 20.46 30.17
C ASP A 479 -9.27 19.27 29.39
N LEU A 480 -8.55 18.74 28.42
CA LEU A 480 -8.92 17.55 27.64
C LEU A 480 -9.01 16.29 28.52
N VAL A 481 -8.02 16.05 29.39
CA VAL A 481 -8.06 14.94 30.37
C VAL A 481 -9.24 15.11 31.32
N ARG A 482 -9.54 16.35 31.77
CA ARG A 482 -10.70 16.64 32.62
C ARG A 482 -12.01 16.33 31.90
N ILE A 483 -12.16 16.76 30.64
CA ILE A 483 -13.36 16.49 29.83
C ILE A 483 -13.56 14.97 29.68
N PHE A 484 -12.50 14.22 29.37
CA PHE A 484 -12.60 12.77 29.27
C PHE A 484 -12.99 12.11 30.59
N LYS A 485 -12.47 12.57 31.74
CA LYS A 485 -12.87 12.05 33.05
C LYS A 485 -14.36 12.23 33.34
N LEU A 486 -14.95 13.36 32.91
CA LEU A 486 -16.38 13.62 33.07
C LEU A 486 -17.26 12.69 32.22
N CYS A 487 -16.71 12.09 31.16
CA CYS A 487 -17.44 11.18 30.29
C CYS A 487 -17.62 9.77 30.88
N PHE A 488 -17.09 9.51 32.08
CA PHE A 488 -17.22 8.24 32.77
C PHE A 488 -17.80 8.43 34.18
N ASP A 489 -18.57 7.46 34.65
CA ASP A 489 -19.03 7.42 36.04
C ASP A 489 -17.97 6.80 36.98
N ASP A 490 -18.25 6.79 38.29
CA ASP A 490 -17.36 6.22 39.30
C ASP A 490 -17.11 4.70 39.14
N GLY A 491 -17.96 4.02 38.35
CA GLY A 491 -17.82 2.61 38.00
C GLY A 491 -17.03 2.37 36.70
N GLY A 492 -16.62 3.44 36.01
CA GLY A 492 -15.94 3.38 34.72
C GLY A 492 -16.87 3.18 33.52
N HIS A 493 -18.19 3.33 33.68
CA HIS A 493 -19.15 3.26 32.58
C HIS A 493 -19.21 4.56 31.80
N PHE A 494 -19.48 4.46 30.49
CA PHE A 494 -19.46 5.62 29.59
C PHE A 494 -20.78 6.39 29.60
N ILE A 495 -20.70 7.70 29.83
CA ILE A 495 -21.85 8.60 29.90
C ILE A 495 -22.00 9.36 28.57
N ARG A 496 -22.77 8.76 27.65
CA ARG A 496 -23.02 9.32 26.32
C ARG A 496 -23.51 10.78 26.31
N PRO A 497 -24.51 11.20 27.11
CA PRO A 497 -24.98 12.59 27.09
C PRO A 497 -23.88 13.60 27.41
N VAL A 498 -23.04 13.31 28.40
CA VAL A 498 -21.94 14.19 28.81
C VAL A 498 -20.90 14.29 27.71
N PHE A 499 -20.58 13.17 27.04
CA PHE A 499 -19.68 13.21 25.89
C PHE A 499 -20.26 14.06 24.75
N GLU A 500 -21.52 13.85 24.38
CA GLU A 500 -22.19 14.58 23.30
C GLU A 500 -22.24 16.10 23.55
N GLU A 501 -22.45 16.53 24.80
CA GLU A 501 -22.38 17.93 25.22
C GLU A 501 -20.99 18.54 25.04
N ASN A 502 -19.93 17.73 25.21
CA ASN A 502 -18.54 18.17 25.10
C ASN A 502 -17.94 18.02 23.68
N ILE A 503 -18.68 17.46 22.71
CA ILE A 503 -18.21 17.35 21.31
C ILE A 503 -17.71 18.68 20.73
N PRO A 504 -18.37 19.86 20.92
CA PRO A 504 -17.84 21.12 20.42
C PRO A 504 -16.42 21.46 20.93
N ALA A 505 -16.09 21.06 22.16
CA ALA A 505 -14.76 21.24 22.72
C ALA A 505 -13.76 20.23 22.16
N LEU A 506 -14.18 18.95 22.04
CA LEU A 506 -13.36 17.86 21.50
C LEU A 506 -13.04 18.02 20.00
N ALA A 507 -14.00 18.51 19.22
CA ALA A 507 -13.86 18.70 17.77
C ALA A 507 -12.76 19.73 17.40
N ARG A 508 -12.36 20.61 18.34
CA ARG A 508 -11.24 21.54 18.15
C ARG A 508 -9.92 20.85 17.90
N TYR A 509 -9.75 19.65 18.45
CA TYR A 509 -8.53 18.83 18.35
C TYR A 509 -8.59 17.80 17.21
N GLN A 510 -9.68 17.82 16.41
CA GLN A 510 -9.88 17.09 15.16
C GLN A 510 -9.37 15.63 15.19
N ASP A 511 -8.30 15.35 14.43
CA ASP A 511 -7.85 14.01 14.10
C ASP A 511 -7.23 13.26 15.30
N HIS A 512 -6.51 13.99 16.17
CA HIS A 512 -5.82 13.39 17.32
C HIS A 512 -6.81 12.87 18.37
N VAL A 513 -7.96 13.54 18.53
CA VAL A 513 -9.03 13.06 19.41
C VAL A 513 -9.67 11.80 18.85
N PHE A 514 -9.87 11.70 17.53
CA PHE A 514 -10.43 10.48 16.94
C PHE A 514 -9.49 9.28 17.10
N GLU A 515 -8.22 9.42 16.74
CA GLU A 515 -7.21 8.36 16.87
C GLU A 515 -7.08 7.92 18.33
N PHE A 516 -7.02 8.87 19.26
CA PHE A 516 -6.99 8.61 20.69
C PHE A 516 -8.22 7.81 21.16
N LEU A 517 -9.43 8.26 20.81
CA LEU A 517 -10.67 7.59 21.20
C LEU A 517 -10.83 6.21 20.54
N TRP A 518 -10.32 6.04 19.31
CA TRP A 518 -10.33 4.75 18.61
C TRP A 518 -9.45 3.72 19.31
N HIS A 519 -8.21 4.08 19.67
CA HIS A 519 -7.33 3.19 20.43
C HIS A 519 -7.91 2.84 21.81
N TYR A 520 -8.63 3.77 22.42
CA TYR A 520 -9.34 3.52 23.67
C TYR A 520 -10.51 2.52 23.49
N LEU A 521 -11.24 2.61 22.37
CA LEU A 521 -12.33 1.68 22.02
C LEU A 521 -11.85 0.23 21.94
N GLN A 522 -10.60 0.01 21.52
CA GLN A 522 -10.00 -1.32 21.38
C GLN A 522 -9.75 -1.98 22.74
N ASN A 523 -9.43 -1.22 23.79
CA ASN A 523 -8.75 -1.74 24.98
C ASN A 523 -9.60 -1.82 26.26
N SER A 524 -10.72 -1.11 26.42
CA SER A 524 -11.19 -0.85 27.81
C SER A 524 -12.69 -0.74 28.10
N MET A 525 -13.60 -1.01 27.16
CA MET A 525 -15.04 -0.74 27.39
C MET A 525 -15.88 -2.02 27.63
N HIS A 526 -16.77 -1.98 28.63
CA HIS A 526 -17.79 -3.01 28.82
C HIS A 526 -18.69 -3.12 27.58
N ARG A 527 -19.32 -4.29 27.39
CA ARG A 527 -20.14 -4.56 26.19
C ARG A 527 -21.26 -3.54 25.97
N GLU A 528 -21.85 -3.06 27.05
CA GLU A 528 -22.99 -2.14 27.04
C GLU A 528 -22.55 -0.72 26.65
N ASP A 529 -21.40 -0.26 27.18
CA ASP A 529 -20.82 1.05 26.89
C ASP A 529 -20.29 1.20 25.46
N ARG A 530 -19.86 0.10 24.85
CA ARG A 530 -19.31 0.11 23.48
C ARG A 530 -20.30 0.63 22.45
N ILE A 531 -21.58 0.26 22.55
CA ILE A 531 -22.58 0.72 21.57
C ILE A 531 -22.85 2.21 21.75
N ALA A 532 -23.04 2.65 22.99
CA ALA A 532 -23.27 4.06 23.31
C ALA A 532 -22.09 4.95 22.86
N PHE A 533 -20.86 4.48 23.05
CA PHE A 533 -19.65 5.17 22.61
C PHE A 533 -19.46 5.17 21.10
N LEU A 534 -19.72 4.05 20.42
CA LEU A 534 -19.69 3.99 18.95
C LEU A 534 -20.68 5.00 18.34
N ASN A 535 -21.88 5.12 18.91
CA ASN A 535 -22.86 6.10 18.43
C ASN A 535 -22.39 7.53 18.70
N ALA A 536 -21.79 7.79 19.87
CA ALA A 536 -21.20 9.09 20.19
C ALA A 536 -20.03 9.47 19.26
N LEU A 537 -19.20 8.50 18.86
CA LEU A 537 -18.12 8.71 17.87
C LEU A 537 -18.66 9.08 16.49
N GLN A 538 -19.79 8.51 16.07
CA GLN A 538 -20.42 8.92 14.81
C GLN A 538 -20.81 10.41 14.85
N VAL A 539 -21.30 10.91 15.98
CA VAL A 539 -21.64 12.33 16.16
C VAL A 539 -20.38 13.20 16.16
N LEU A 540 -19.27 12.73 16.75
CA LEU A 540 -17.98 13.41 16.67
C LEU A 540 -17.49 13.52 15.22
N ILE A 541 -17.53 12.41 14.47
CA ILE A 541 -17.13 12.33 13.06
C ILE A 541 -17.88 13.35 12.20
N ASP A 542 -19.19 13.51 12.41
CA ASP A 542 -20.01 14.48 11.67
C ASP A 542 -19.55 15.94 11.86
N ARG A 543 -18.84 16.23 12.96
CA ARG A 543 -18.29 17.56 13.27
C ARG A 543 -16.81 17.72 12.93
N MET A 544 -16.17 16.69 12.37
CA MET A 544 -14.77 16.73 11.95
C MET A 544 -14.63 17.25 10.51
N ASN A 545 -13.57 18.04 10.26
CA ASN A 545 -13.32 18.64 8.94
C ASN A 545 -12.40 17.79 8.03
N GLN A 546 -11.77 16.72 8.54
CA GLN A 546 -10.79 15.87 7.80
C GLN A 546 -11.05 14.36 7.97
N PRO A 547 -12.10 13.80 7.33
CA PRO A 547 -12.46 12.38 7.50
C PRO A 547 -11.39 11.38 6.97
N GLN A 548 -10.48 11.82 6.08
CA GLN A 548 -9.50 10.94 5.42
C GLN A 548 -8.47 10.33 6.38
N LYS A 549 -8.05 11.07 7.42
CA LYS A 549 -7.09 10.54 8.39
C LYS A 549 -7.73 9.49 9.30
N ALA A 550 -8.95 9.77 9.79
CA ALA A 550 -9.75 8.80 10.52
C ALA A 550 -9.98 7.52 9.71
N LEU A 551 -10.30 7.64 8.41
CA LEU A 551 -10.41 6.49 7.50
C LEU A 551 -9.12 5.68 7.42
N THR A 552 -7.98 6.35 7.33
CA THR A 552 -6.67 5.69 7.27
C THR A 552 -6.40 4.89 8.54
N VAL A 553 -6.61 5.49 9.72
CA VAL A 553 -6.45 4.82 11.02
C VAL A 553 -7.29 3.54 11.11
N LEU A 554 -8.57 3.63 10.73
CA LEU A 554 -9.50 2.50 10.80
C LEU A 554 -9.16 1.38 9.81
N LEU A 555 -8.80 1.74 8.56
CA LEU A 555 -8.48 0.76 7.53
C LEU A 555 -7.12 0.09 7.80
N GLU A 556 -6.11 0.84 8.25
CA GLU A 556 -4.81 0.28 8.66
C GLU A 556 -4.95 -0.70 9.83
N ASP A 557 -5.77 -0.35 10.82
CA ASP A 557 -6.07 -1.23 11.95
C ASP A 557 -6.76 -2.53 11.52
N PHE A 558 -7.77 -2.44 10.64
CA PHE A 558 -8.50 -3.60 10.14
C PHE A 558 -7.61 -4.62 9.41
N ILE A 559 -6.63 -4.15 8.63
CA ILE A 559 -5.69 -5.00 7.89
C ILE A 559 -4.34 -5.21 8.58
N HIS A 560 -4.17 -4.72 9.82
CA HIS A 560 -2.91 -4.78 10.54
C HIS A 560 -2.39 -6.22 10.63
N ASP A 561 -3.27 -7.14 11.01
CA ASP A 561 -3.05 -8.59 10.94
C ASP A 561 -4.18 -9.27 10.14
N PRO A 562 -3.95 -9.56 8.84
CA PRO A 562 -4.93 -10.18 7.96
C PRO A 562 -5.34 -11.61 8.34
N GLU A 563 -4.54 -12.31 9.13
CA GLU A 563 -4.79 -13.70 9.49
C GLU A 563 -5.63 -13.84 10.77
N THR A 564 -5.82 -12.73 11.50
CA THR A 564 -6.62 -12.71 12.72
C THR A 564 -7.84 -11.81 12.60
N ILE A 565 -8.87 -12.10 13.39
CA ILE A 565 -10.05 -11.25 13.51
C ILE A 565 -10.06 -10.64 14.90
N GLN A 566 -10.10 -9.32 14.94
CA GLN A 566 -10.26 -8.57 16.17
C GLN A 566 -11.73 -8.23 16.39
N PHE A 567 -12.12 -8.00 17.64
CA PHE A 567 -13.51 -7.66 17.96
C PHE A 567 -13.93 -6.27 17.46
N HIS A 568 -12.97 -5.36 17.29
CA HIS A 568 -13.22 -4.00 16.79
C HIS A 568 -13.28 -3.93 15.26
N ASP A 569 -12.91 -4.98 14.53
CA ASP A 569 -12.94 -5.01 13.05
C ASP A 569 -14.30 -4.58 12.48
N ARG A 570 -15.39 -5.09 13.06
CA ARG A 570 -16.76 -4.73 12.64
C ARG A 570 -17.07 -3.26 12.85
N ASN A 571 -16.58 -2.70 13.95
CA ASN A 571 -16.78 -1.29 14.27
C ASN A 571 -15.97 -0.39 13.34
N ALA A 572 -14.77 -0.82 12.96
CA ALA A 572 -13.91 -0.08 12.04
C ALA A 572 -14.59 0.10 10.68
N LEU A 573 -15.10 -1.00 10.10
CA LEU A 573 -15.80 -0.96 8.81
C LEU A 573 -17.09 -0.13 8.85
N MET A 574 -17.83 -0.21 9.97
CA MET A 574 -19.03 0.60 10.19
C MET A 574 -18.69 2.10 10.23
N LEU A 575 -17.68 2.50 11.00
CA LEU A 575 -17.24 3.90 11.09
C LEU A 575 -16.68 4.41 9.76
N CYS A 576 -15.95 3.57 9.01
CA CYS A 576 -15.51 3.91 7.66
C CYS A 576 -16.70 4.22 6.73
N SER A 577 -17.75 3.42 6.80
CA SER A 577 -18.97 3.65 6.03
C SER A 577 -19.67 4.96 6.41
N VAL A 578 -19.63 5.37 7.68
CA VAL A 578 -20.16 6.65 8.16
C VAL A 578 -19.32 7.83 7.67
N LEU A 579 -17.98 7.73 7.75
CA LEU A 579 -17.01 8.75 7.32
C LEU A 579 -17.10 9.10 5.84
N MET A 580 -17.49 8.14 5.00
CA MET A 580 -17.62 8.37 3.55
C MET A 580 -18.95 9.01 3.14
N ARG A 581 -19.88 9.24 4.08
CA ARG A 581 -21.23 9.72 3.76
C ARG A 581 -21.38 11.19 4.11
N THR A 582 -21.96 11.96 3.20
CA THR A 582 -22.27 13.38 3.43
C THR A 582 -23.53 13.59 4.27
N PHE A 583 -24.34 12.55 4.45
CA PHE A 583 -25.55 12.60 5.28
C PHE A 583 -25.86 11.24 5.89
N ASN A 584 -26.00 11.22 7.22
CA ASN A 584 -26.27 10.00 7.99
C ASN A 584 -27.59 10.14 8.77
N LYS A 585 -28.71 9.70 8.17
CA LYS A 585 -30.06 9.65 8.82
C LYS A 585 -30.09 8.83 10.12
N GLU A 586 -29.08 7.99 10.32
CA GLU A 586 -29.01 7.00 11.40
C GLU A 586 -28.09 7.46 12.54
N LEU A 587 -27.43 8.63 12.44
CA LEU A 587 -26.54 9.19 13.47
C LEU A 587 -27.15 9.25 14.89
N HIS A 588 -28.47 9.40 14.96
CA HIS A 588 -29.21 9.55 16.22
C HIS A 588 -30.00 8.29 16.61
N LYS A 589 -29.79 7.17 15.93
CA LYS A 589 -30.40 5.89 16.27
C LYS A 589 -29.32 4.92 16.70
N ASP A 590 -29.63 4.07 17.67
CA ASP A 590 -28.72 3.03 18.08
C ASP A 590 -28.68 1.93 17.02
N THR A 591 -27.68 1.99 16.13
CA THR A 591 -27.47 1.00 15.08
C THR A 591 -26.38 0.02 15.49
N GLU A 592 -26.72 -1.27 15.56
CA GLU A 592 -25.73 -2.33 15.77
C GLU A 592 -24.90 -2.64 14.51
N TYR A 593 -25.41 -2.31 13.34
CA TYR A 593 -24.78 -2.51 12.04
C TYR A 593 -25.37 -1.53 11.02
N THR A 594 -24.64 -1.26 9.94
CA THR A 594 -25.01 -0.29 8.90
C THR A 594 -26.26 -0.78 8.14
N PRO A 595 -27.35 0.01 8.07
CA PRO A 595 -28.53 -0.39 7.32
C PRO A 595 -28.24 -0.54 5.81
N GLN A 596 -28.89 -1.50 5.18
CA GLN A 596 -28.70 -1.74 3.74
C GLN A 596 -29.14 -0.55 2.87
N GLU A 597 -30.10 0.24 3.35
CA GLU A 597 -30.64 1.41 2.65
C GLU A 597 -29.55 2.40 2.21
N VAL A 598 -28.40 2.38 2.87
CA VAL A 598 -27.22 3.17 2.52
C VAL A 598 -26.78 2.92 1.07
N LEU A 599 -26.90 1.70 0.55
CA LEU A 599 -26.53 1.39 -0.83
C LEU A 599 -27.46 2.02 -1.88
N LYS A 600 -28.70 2.36 -1.51
CA LYS A 600 -29.71 2.94 -2.41
C LYS A 600 -29.47 4.42 -2.70
N VAL A 601 -28.60 5.08 -1.93
CA VAL A 601 -28.32 6.50 -2.06
C VAL A 601 -27.26 6.72 -3.14
N LYS A 602 -27.66 7.31 -4.28
CA LYS A 602 -26.74 7.66 -5.39
C LYS A 602 -25.99 8.97 -5.15
N ALA A 603 -26.64 9.96 -4.52
CA ALA A 603 -26.06 11.23 -4.11
C ALA A 603 -26.03 11.29 -2.58
N GLY A 604 -24.84 11.31 -1.98
CA GLY A 604 -24.69 11.27 -0.52
C GLY A 604 -23.35 10.72 -0.02
N LEU A 605 -22.35 10.58 -0.90
CA LEU A 605 -20.99 10.17 -0.54
C LEU A 605 -20.02 11.32 -0.74
N ASP A 606 -19.10 11.48 0.21
CA ASP A 606 -17.95 12.36 0.06
C ASP A 606 -16.98 11.69 -0.92
N GLN A 607 -16.88 12.26 -2.12
CA GLN A 607 -16.03 11.72 -3.18
C GLN A 607 -14.55 11.71 -2.80
N ARG A 608 -14.08 12.67 -2.00
CA ARG A 608 -12.68 12.69 -1.56
C ARG A 608 -12.39 11.53 -0.63
N ALA A 609 -13.30 11.27 0.31
CA ALA A 609 -13.21 10.13 1.22
C ALA A 609 -13.28 8.78 0.49
N VAL A 610 -14.19 8.65 -0.49
CA VAL A 610 -14.33 7.45 -1.32
C VAL A 610 -13.08 7.18 -2.17
N ILE A 611 -12.54 8.20 -2.84
CA ILE A 611 -11.30 8.06 -3.64
C ILE A 611 -10.14 7.63 -2.73
N HIS A 612 -9.99 8.27 -1.57
CA HIS A 612 -8.94 7.92 -0.59
C HIS A 612 -9.06 6.47 -0.11
N ALA A 613 -10.26 6.02 0.24
CA ALA A 613 -10.49 4.63 0.65
C ALA A 613 -10.23 3.63 -0.49
N ARG A 614 -10.59 3.98 -1.72
CA ARG A 614 -10.31 3.15 -2.91
C ARG A 614 -8.82 2.97 -3.13
N GLU A 615 -8.07 4.08 -3.16
CA GLU A 615 -6.62 4.07 -3.34
C GLU A 615 -5.95 3.25 -2.23
N PHE A 616 -6.41 3.38 -0.99
CA PHE A 616 -5.90 2.58 0.14
C PHE A 616 -6.15 1.09 -0.05
N LEU A 617 -7.36 0.67 -0.40
CA LEU A 617 -7.72 -0.74 -0.59
C LEU A 617 -6.99 -1.37 -1.78
N ASP A 618 -6.89 -0.65 -2.90
CA ASP A 618 -6.18 -1.14 -4.09
C ASP A 618 -4.66 -1.22 -3.83
N ALA A 619 -4.08 -0.28 -3.08
CA ALA A 619 -2.68 -0.33 -2.67
C ALA A 619 -2.37 -1.47 -1.68
N ASN A 620 -3.36 -1.89 -0.87
CA ASN A 620 -3.23 -2.95 0.13
C ASN A 620 -4.01 -4.23 -0.23
N ARG A 621 -4.28 -4.43 -1.52
CA ARG A 621 -5.21 -5.46 -2.04
C ARG A 621 -4.95 -6.86 -1.49
N GLU A 622 -3.69 -7.28 -1.40
CA GLU A 622 -3.33 -8.62 -0.95
C GLU A 622 -3.68 -8.85 0.53
N ARG A 623 -3.23 -7.96 1.42
CA ARG A 623 -3.55 -8.02 2.85
C ARG A 623 -5.06 -7.97 3.05
N PHE A 624 -5.74 -7.15 2.27
CA PHE A 624 -7.19 -7.07 2.31
C PHE A 624 -7.86 -8.39 1.87
N PHE A 625 -7.42 -9.00 0.77
CA PHE A 625 -7.94 -10.30 0.30
C PHE A 625 -7.73 -11.41 1.31
N VAL A 626 -6.55 -11.47 1.93
CA VAL A 626 -6.26 -12.42 3.03
C VAL A 626 -7.23 -12.18 4.19
N LYS A 627 -7.44 -10.92 4.62
CA LYS A 627 -8.38 -10.57 5.69
C LYS A 627 -9.81 -11.04 5.39
N ILE A 628 -10.33 -10.75 4.19
CA ILE A 628 -11.68 -11.17 3.78
C ILE A 628 -11.78 -12.70 3.72
N ARG A 629 -10.78 -13.39 3.16
CA ARG A 629 -10.73 -14.86 3.13
C ARG A 629 -10.69 -15.46 4.53
N THR A 630 -9.93 -14.88 5.45
CA THR A 630 -9.88 -15.29 6.86
C THR A 630 -11.26 -15.17 7.51
N ILE A 631 -11.94 -14.03 7.32
CA ILE A 631 -13.31 -13.80 7.80
C ILE A 631 -14.26 -14.88 7.27
N HIS A 632 -14.23 -15.12 5.97
CA HIS A 632 -15.13 -16.06 5.30
C HIS A 632 -14.85 -17.52 5.66
N THR A 633 -13.58 -17.92 5.70
CA THR A 633 -13.15 -19.27 6.10
C THR A 633 -13.57 -19.55 7.54
N LEU A 634 -13.42 -18.56 8.43
CA LEU A 634 -13.99 -18.65 9.76
C LEU A 634 -15.51 -18.80 9.64
N LEU A 635 -16.26 -17.93 8.96
CA LEU A 635 -17.71 -18.08 8.83
C LEU A 635 -18.15 -19.50 8.38
N LYS A 636 -17.53 -20.10 7.36
CA LYS A 636 -17.81 -21.49 6.96
C LYS A 636 -17.57 -22.49 8.09
N GLN A 637 -16.45 -22.38 8.80
CA GLN A 637 -16.24 -23.16 10.03
C GLN A 637 -17.33 -22.90 11.11
N ALA A 638 -17.88 -21.66 11.20
CA ALA A 638 -19.09 -21.24 11.96
C ALA A 638 -20.25 -22.21 11.81
N LEU A 639 -20.53 -22.43 10.55
CA LEU A 639 -21.69 -23.14 10.08
C LEU A 639 -21.42 -24.65 10.05
N GLY A 640 -20.14 -25.05 10.02
CA GLY A 640 -19.64 -26.42 10.08
C GLY A 640 -19.86 -27.17 11.40
N LYS A 641 -19.39 -28.42 11.43
CA LYS A 641 -19.56 -29.35 12.57
C LYS A 641 -18.62 -29.05 13.75
N TYR A 642 -17.43 -28.50 13.48
CA TYR A 642 -16.37 -28.36 14.47
C TYR A 642 -16.55 -27.10 15.35
N LYS A 643 -16.65 -27.30 16.68
CA LYS A 643 -16.52 -26.21 17.65
C LYS A 643 -15.04 -25.95 17.90
N VAL A 644 -14.49 -24.89 17.29
CA VAL A 644 -13.15 -24.40 17.61
C VAL A 644 -13.24 -23.50 18.84
N LYS A 645 -12.44 -23.77 19.89
CA LYS A 645 -12.36 -22.93 21.09
C LYS A 645 -11.74 -21.56 20.75
N GLY A 646 -12.22 -20.49 21.38
CA GLY A 646 -11.67 -19.13 21.21
C GLY A 646 -12.13 -18.38 19.95
N ARG A 647 -13.11 -18.92 19.23
CA ARG A 647 -13.55 -18.39 17.93
C ARG A 647 -14.67 -17.32 18.05
N PRO A 648 -14.71 -16.29 17.18
CA PRO A 648 -15.80 -15.32 17.19
C PRO A 648 -17.18 -15.97 16.95
N PRO A 649 -18.26 -15.44 17.57
CA PRO A 649 -19.61 -15.97 17.38
C PRO A 649 -20.07 -15.89 15.91
N THR A 650 -20.86 -16.86 15.45
CA THR A 650 -21.38 -16.90 14.07
C THR A 650 -22.08 -15.61 13.67
N ARG A 651 -22.92 -15.06 14.56
CA ARG A 651 -23.62 -13.79 14.30
C ARG A 651 -22.66 -12.61 14.13
N TYR A 652 -21.54 -12.59 14.85
CA TYR A 652 -20.52 -11.55 14.68
C TYR A 652 -19.87 -11.65 13.30
N LEU A 653 -19.50 -12.86 12.86
CA LEU A 653 -18.89 -13.09 11.54
C LEU A 653 -19.83 -12.70 10.39
N LEU A 654 -21.13 -13.02 10.50
CA LEU A 654 -22.15 -12.60 9.52
C LEU A 654 -22.27 -11.07 9.42
N ILE A 655 -22.26 -10.38 10.55
CA ILE A 655 -22.31 -8.90 10.57
C ILE A 655 -20.99 -8.31 10.06
N LEU A 656 -19.85 -8.96 10.34
CA LEU A 656 -18.56 -8.50 9.85
C LEU A 656 -18.48 -8.56 8.32
N GLU A 657 -18.93 -9.66 7.69
CA GLU A 657 -19.05 -9.72 6.23
C GLU A 657 -20.06 -8.69 5.69
N TRP A 658 -21.17 -8.49 6.39
CA TRP A 658 -22.15 -7.46 6.04
C TRP A 658 -21.50 -6.06 5.96
N GLU A 659 -20.78 -5.64 7.00
CA GLU A 659 -20.08 -4.35 7.00
C GLU A 659 -19.01 -4.27 5.91
N ALA A 660 -18.27 -5.35 5.67
CA ALA A 660 -17.29 -5.41 4.59
C ALA A 660 -17.94 -5.19 3.22
N TYR A 661 -19.02 -5.91 2.91
CA TYR A 661 -19.69 -5.77 1.62
C TYR A 661 -20.39 -4.41 1.46
N ILE A 662 -20.95 -3.84 2.52
CA ILE A 662 -21.48 -2.46 2.48
C ILE A 662 -20.35 -1.49 2.14
N LEU A 663 -19.23 -1.53 2.88
CA LEU A 663 -18.10 -0.64 2.66
C LEU A 663 -17.59 -0.74 1.22
N LEU A 664 -17.32 -1.96 0.75
CA LEU A 664 -16.80 -2.22 -0.59
C LEU A 664 -17.75 -1.73 -1.69
N SER A 665 -19.05 -1.91 -1.50
CA SER A 665 -20.08 -1.41 -2.42
C SER A 665 -20.11 0.12 -2.51
N LEU A 666 -19.74 0.83 -1.44
CA LEU A 666 -19.64 2.28 -1.44
C LEU A 666 -18.35 2.78 -2.10
N VAL A 667 -17.24 2.06 -1.92
CA VAL A 667 -15.91 2.45 -2.41
C VAL A 667 -15.72 2.17 -3.90
N GLY A 668 -16.08 0.96 -4.36
CA GLY A 668 -15.75 0.47 -5.71
C GLY A 668 -14.23 0.31 -5.92
N GLY A 669 -13.80 0.18 -7.18
CA GLY A 669 -12.39 -0.08 -7.51
C GLY A 669 -12.05 -1.55 -7.56
N ALA A 670 -10.85 -1.89 -8.04
CA ALA A 670 -10.51 -3.25 -8.46
C ALA A 670 -10.60 -4.26 -7.31
N ALA A 671 -10.08 -3.93 -6.13
CA ALA A 671 -10.14 -4.81 -4.96
C ALA A 671 -11.59 -5.06 -4.49
N ALA A 672 -12.40 -3.99 -4.42
CA ALA A 672 -13.79 -4.07 -3.97
C ALA A 672 -14.66 -4.87 -4.94
N GLU A 673 -14.51 -4.59 -6.23
CA GLU A 673 -15.22 -5.25 -7.32
C GLU A 673 -14.91 -6.75 -7.38
N THR A 674 -13.65 -7.15 -7.23
CA THR A 674 -13.26 -8.57 -7.17
C THR A 674 -13.91 -9.28 -5.98
N VAL A 675 -13.86 -8.70 -4.77
CA VAL A 675 -14.43 -9.34 -3.57
C VAL A 675 -15.94 -9.47 -3.67
N VAL A 676 -16.65 -8.40 -4.02
CA VAL A 676 -18.12 -8.42 -4.11
C VAL A 676 -18.60 -9.29 -5.26
N GLY A 677 -17.92 -9.28 -6.41
CA GLY A 677 -18.24 -10.18 -7.54
C GLY A 677 -18.05 -11.66 -7.16
N SER A 678 -16.96 -11.98 -6.46
CA SER A 678 -16.69 -13.34 -5.95
C SER A 678 -17.74 -13.77 -4.91
N ALA A 679 -18.12 -12.87 -4.00
CA ALA A 679 -19.18 -13.11 -3.03
C ALA A 679 -20.54 -13.30 -3.73
N LEU A 680 -20.80 -12.59 -4.83
CA LEU A 680 -22.02 -12.75 -5.62
C LEU A 680 -22.06 -14.13 -6.27
N GLY A 681 -20.92 -14.63 -6.75
CA GLY A 681 -20.79 -15.98 -7.28
C GLY A 681 -21.15 -17.05 -6.24
N GLU A 682 -20.63 -16.93 -5.00
CA GLU A 682 -20.89 -17.93 -3.95
C GLU A 682 -22.31 -17.82 -3.37
N TYR A 683 -22.72 -16.64 -2.90
CA TYR A 683 -24.04 -16.44 -2.30
C TYR A 683 -25.16 -16.48 -3.35
N GLY A 684 -24.88 -16.14 -4.60
CA GLY A 684 -25.83 -16.23 -5.71
C GLY A 684 -26.05 -17.66 -6.21
N ASN A 685 -25.26 -18.62 -5.72
CA ASN A 685 -25.41 -20.03 -6.04
C ASN A 685 -26.09 -20.80 -4.89
N PRO A 686 -27.36 -21.21 -5.03
CA PRO A 686 -28.06 -21.95 -3.97
C PRO A 686 -27.40 -23.31 -3.66
N ASP A 687 -26.65 -23.89 -4.60
CA ASP A 687 -25.93 -25.15 -4.43
C ASP A 687 -24.58 -24.99 -3.72
N SER A 688 -24.18 -23.75 -3.39
CA SER A 688 -22.93 -23.48 -2.71
C SER A 688 -22.88 -24.15 -1.33
N GLU A 689 -21.70 -24.68 -0.99
CA GLU A 689 -21.43 -25.36 0.30
C GLU A 689 -21.94 -24.53 1.48
N ILE A 690 -21.84 -23.20 1.44
CA ILE A 690 -22.23 -22.32 2.54
C ILE A 690 -23.71 -22.47 2.92
N TYR A 691 -24.60 -22.85 2.01
CA TYR A 691 -26.01 -23.11 2.29
C TYR A 691 -26.28 -24.51 2.86
N HIS A 692 -25.35 -25.45 2.67
CA HIS A 692 -25.51 -26.85 3.02
C HIS A 692 -24.72 -27.29 4.26
N LEU A 693 -24.00 -26.37 4.91
CA LEU A 693 -23.32 -26.64 6.17
C LEU A 693 -24.33 -26.90 7.32
N PRO A 694 -23.96 -27.70 8.34
CA PRO A 694 -24.87 -28.18 9.39
C PRO A 694 -25.72 -27.12 10.09
N ARG A 695 -25.21 -25.89 10.25
CA ARG A 695 -25.92 -24.79 10.91
C ARG A 695 -26.43 -23.72 9.94
N SER A 696 -26.26 -23.90 8.63
CA SER A 696 -26.71 -22.93 7.63
C SER A 696 -28.20 -22.69 7.67
N ASN A 697 -29.01 -23.72 7.92
CA ASN A 697 -30.46 -23.55 8.11
C ASN A 697 -30.83 -22.60 9.25
N GLN A 698 -30.04 -22.54 10.33
CA GLN A 698 -30.25 -21.61 11.44
C GLN A 698 -29.84 -20.18 11.09
N ALA A 699 -28.90 -20.03 10.16
CA ALA A 699 -28.36 -18.76 9.69
C ALA A 699 -28.96 -18.30 8.34
N LEU A 700 -29.89 -19.06 7.74
CA LEU A 700 -30.30 -18.88 6.34
C LEU A 700 -30.81 -17.47 6.05
N LEU A 701 -31.59 -16.88 6.96
CA LEU A 701 -32.06 -15.50 6.81
C LEU A 701 -30.88 -14.51 6.66
N TRP A 702 -29.82 -14.68 7.45
CA TRP A 702 -28.62 -13.84 7.38
C TRP A 702 -27.81 -14.09 6.11
N LEU A 703 -27.71 -15.34 5.66
CA LEU A 703 -27.05 -15.66 4.38
C LEU A 703 -27.79 -15.04 3.18
N LEU A 704 -29.13 -15.02 3.20
CA LEU A 704 -29.94 -14.35 2.19
C LEU A 704 -29.84 -12.81 2.29
N LEU A 705 -29.64 -12.28 3.48
CA LEU A 705 -29.38 -10.85 3.70
C LEU A 705 -28.00 -10.45 3.11
N LEU A 706 -26.97 -11.27 3.30
CA LEU A 706 -25.66 -11.07 2.67
C LEU A 706 -25.76 -11.11 1.14
N LEU A 707 -26.43 -12.12 0.57
CA LEU A 707 -26.72 -12.18 -0.86
C LEU A 707 -27.35 -10.88 -1.37
N GLN A 708 -28.35 -10.38 -0.64
CA GLN A 708 -29.05 -9.16 -1.03
C GLN A 708 -28.16 -7.91 -0.97
N VAL A 709 -27.24 -7.79 -0.01
CA VAL A 709 -26.26 -6.68 0.04
C VAL A 709 -25.27 -6.78 -1.12
N VAL A 710 -24.71 -7.97 -1.33
CA VAL A 710 -23.72 -8.23 -2.38
C VAL A 710 -24.32 -7.99 -3.77
N ALA A 711 -25.56 -8.44 -4.01
CA ALA A 711 -26.26 -8.21 -5.27
C ALA A 711 -26.50 -6.71 -5.55
N GLN A 712 -26.82 -5.92 -4.52
CA GLN A 712 -26.95 -4.47 -4.66
C GLN A 712 -25.60 -3.78 -4.88
N GLY A 713 -24.53 -4.27 -4.25
CA GLY A 713 -23.17 -3.81 -4.48
C GLY A 713 -22.71 -4.04 -5.91
N ALA A 714 -22.79 -5.27 -6.40
CA ALA A 714 -22.43 -5.64 -7.76
C ALA A 714 -23.22 -4.86 -8.82
N ALA A 715 -24.52 -4.71 -8.59
CA ALA A 715 -25.38 -3.86 -9.40
C ALA A 715 -24.94 -2.39 -9.47
N ARG A 716 -24.39 -1.85 -8.37
CA ARG A 716 -23.92 -0.48 -8.30
C ARG A 716 -22.63 -0.27 -9.11
N PHE A 717 -21.79 -1.30 -9.23
CA PHE A 717 -20.60 -1.26 -10.10
C PHE A 717 -20.96 -1.32 -11.58
N GLY A 718 -21.99 -2.09 -11.94
CA GLY A 718 -22.50 -2.16 -13.32
C GLY A 718 -21.59 -2.91 -14.28
N ARG A 719 -20.76 -3.86 -13.79
CA ARG A 719 -19.89 -4.66 -14.65
C ARG A 719 -20.69 -5.68 -15.46
N PRO A 720 -20.32 -5.97 -16.72
CA PRO A 720 -20.99 -6.98 -17.54
C PRO A 720 -21.03 -8.37 -16.88
N ALA A 721 -19.92 -8.79 -16.24
CA ALA A 721 -19.84 -10.08 -15.54
C ALA A 721 -20.85 -10.17 -14.38
N ASP A 722 -21.01 -9.09 -13.61
CA ASP A 722 -21.96 -9.03 -12.51
C ASP A 722 -23.41 -9.08 -13.02
N ALA A 723 -23.70 -8.46 -14.17
CA ALA A 723 -25.04 -8.47 -14.77
C ALA A 723 -25.51 -9.89 -15.16
N VAL A 724 -24.58 -10.74 -15.61
CA VAL A 724 -24.85 -12.16 -15.90
C VAL A 724 -25.24 -12.89 -14.61
N LEU A 725 -24.44 -12.75 -13.53
CA LEU A 725 -24.72 -13.38 -12.24
C LEU A 725 -26.04 -12.90 -11.63
N LEU A 726 -26.32 -11.59 -11.68
CA LEU A 726 -27.59 -11.02 -11.21
C LEU A 726 -28.80 -11.58 -11.97
N SER A 727 -28.64 -11.83 -13.28
CA SER A 727 -29.70 -12.43 -14.09
C SER A 727 -29.91 -13.90 -13.75
N GLN A 728 -28.85 -14.65 -13.46
CA GLN A 728 -28.94 -16.03 -12.99
C GLN A 728 -29.68 -16.13 -11.65
N ILE A 729 -29.40 -15.23 -10.71
CA ILE A 729 -30.10 -15.19 -9.41
C ILE A 729 -31.61 -15.01 -9.59
N LYS A 730 -32.05 -14.18 -10.56
CA LYS A 730 -33.48 -14.00 -10.87
C LYS A 730 -34.15 -15.30 -11.31
N ASN A 731 -33.42 -16.14 -12.03
CA ASN A 731 -33.92 -17.40 -12.60
C ASN A 731 -33.86 -18.57 -11.60
N ARG A 732 -33.14 -18.41 -10.48
CA ARG A 732 -32.95 -19.44 -9.45
C ARG A 732 -33.83 -19.25 -8.21
N GLU A 733 -34.88 -18.43 -8.29
CA GLU A 733 -35.78 -18.12 -7.16
C GLU A 733 -36.29 -19.37 -6.43
N GLU A 734 -36.72 -20.38 -7.20
CA GLU A 734 -37.29 -21.63 -6.65
C GLU A 734 -36.26 -22.47 -5.88
N PHE A 735 -35.01 -22.51 -6.35
CA PHE A 735 -33.92 -23.23 -5.69
C PHE A 735 -33.58 -22.60 -4.33
N PHE A 736 -33.55 -21.27 -4.24
CA PHE A 736 -33.38 -20.59 -2.95
C PHE A 736 -34.56 -20.80 -2.00
N VAL A 737 -35.79 -20.89 -2.53
CA VAL A 737 -36.98 -21.24 -1.72
C VAL A 737 -36.90 -22.68 -1.19
N ALA A 738 -36.29 -23.58 -1.96
CA ALA A 738 -36.09 -24.99 -1.59
C ALA A 738 -35.09 -25.20 -0.45
N LEU A 739 -34.18 -24.24 -0.19
CA LEU A 739 -33.24 -24.28 0.95
C LEU A 739 -33.92 -24.26 2.33
N GLY A 740 -35.19 -23.84 2.41
CA GLY A 740 -35.96 -23.83 3.66
C GLY A 740 -35.97 -22.49 4.40
N GLY A 741 -35.94 -22.50 5.74
CA GLY A 741 -35.84 -21.29 6.59
C GLY A 741 -37.15 -20.56 6.96
N GLY A 742 -38.29 -21.22 6.78
CA GLY A 742 -39.60 -20.66 7.17
C GLY A 742 -40.08 -19.49 6.29
N GLU A 743 -41.21 -18.88 6.66
CA GLU A 743 -41.87 -17.86 5.83
C GLU A 743 -41.04 -16.59 5.65
N ARG A 744 -40.23 -16.21 6.66
CA ARG A 744 -39.37 -15.02 6.61
C ARG A 744 -38.27 -15.12 5.55
N ALA A 745 -37.57 -16.26 5.47
CA ALA A 745 -36.54 -16.49 4.45
C ALA A 745 -37.14 -16.48 3.03
N ARG A 746 -38.29 -17.15 2.86
CA ARG A 746 -39.04 -17.14 1.58
C ARG A 746 -39.52 -15.76 1.17
N LYS A 747 -39.88 -14.89 2.13
CA LYS A 747 -40.26 -13.51 1.83
C LYS A 747 -39.03 -12.68 1.43
N GLN A 748 -37.88 -12.92 2.07
CA GLN A 748 -36.63 -12.24 1.76
C GLN A 748 -36.17 -12.49 0.32
N ILE A 749 -36.11 -13.76 -0.11
CA ILE A 749 -35.69 -14.10 -1.48
C ILE A 749 -36.65 -13.53 -2.53
N ARG A 750 -37.95 -13.64 -2.31
CA ARG A 750 -38.97 -13.06 -3.20
C ARG A 750 -38.83 -11.55 -3.32
N ASN A 751 -38.51 -10.87 -2.23
CA ASN A 751 -38.24 -9.44 -2.24
C ASN A 751 -36.98 -9.10 -3.03
N LEU A 752 -35.89 -9.86 -2.84
CA LEU A 752 -34.66 -9.68 -3.61
C LEU A 752 -34.91 -9.85 -5.12
N VAL A 753 -35.53 -10.96 -5.54
CA VAL A 753 -35.80 -11.21 -6.96
C VAL A 753 -36.70 -10.15 -7.57
N ARG A 754 -37.73 -9.69 -6.83
CA ARG A 754 -38.56 -8.54 -7.26
C ARG A 754 -37.75 -7.25 -7.42
N GLN A 755 -36.82 -6.97 -6.51
CA GLN A 755 -35.93 -5.80 -6.62
C GLN A 755 -35.02 -5.92 -7.85
N LEU A 756 -34.43 -7.09 -8.07
CA LEU A 756 -33.59 -7.34 -9.24
C LEU A 756 -34.37 -7.19 -10.55
N LYS A 757 -35.62 -7.70 -10.62
CA LYS A 757 -36.49 -7.57 -11.80
C LYS A 757 -36.90 -6.12 -12.08
N ARG A 758 -37.04 -5.28 -11.04
CA ARG A 758 -37.42 -3.86 -11.18
C ARG A 758 -36.25 -2.97 -11.59
N ASN A 759 -35.06 -3.23 -11.04
CA ASN A 759 -33.92 -2.33 -11.15
C ASN A 759 -32.99 -2.65 -12.33
N PHE A 760 -33.07 -3.86 -12.91
CA PHE A 760 -32.21 -4.32 -14.00
C PHE A 760 -33.11 -4.92 -15.08
N LYS A 761 -33.45 -4.10 -16.09
CA LYS A 761 -34.11 -4.56 -17.32
C LYS A 761 -33.07 -5.03 -18.32
#